data_AF-A0A9D8SFJ3-F1
#
_entry.id   AF-A0A9D8SFJ3-F1
#
_cell.length_a   1.000
_cell.length_b   1.000
_cell.length_c   1.000
_cell.angle_alpha   90.00
_cell.angle_beta   90.00
_cell.angle_gamma   90.00
#
_symmetry.space_group_name_H-M   'P 1'
#
loop_
_entity.id
_entity.type
_entity.pdbx_description
1 polymer ?
#
loop_
_entity_poly.entity_id
_entity_poly.type
_entity_poly.pdbx_seq_one_letter_code
_entity_poly.pdbx_strand_id
1 'polypeptide(L)'
;MKRIFLFIALMLMPLAAVNAQDARGRATSTIVADALAQLPAELPATYNQVMAELASTGAEGIEQLALMLSPMAEGVNNSAVEYAVNGVASYVSKDGAAQRDAVRAGLKAAIEKTTDNPNKAFLMTALQICATAEDAEFYAGYLKDQYQGNFAARALAAIHGSEPVVYELMKNQAQNGVSKVLLAQIASYKHHFHDAEPIVISWLQGATPELKTQIYLALGAWGGADAAKVLSAAAKAVGYTFEPTDAYGAYLTLLNGHLMKHEPKLVEKEAKKMMKFQKSNVRLAGLDLLVQMNGAATTPLVVKALADDCREYRYGAMRLSEAYADDNTYAAVAGQLAKAADVAKVDILNWLGAQHAASQIAKVAPYVASSNDDVACAAIAAASKIGGEQALKALVNRVENGEANEVVDAALVKGLLSFNGSINDELVRVMDINSHARAISKQVLTKRRIPAAASKVLVWVDNGGDDSAIPALTTNATEKNFNALCNLFEQGKPMNEAIIKAIQTKPAAEQAKMIQERMAKAGAKKHIYYPVLAATGAKEAVAPIVEGYKSSTGEAQKSAFEGLCALNDASVLPTLLEATANAELKDKAIARYIALTGASNLNNDQKYMNYRKALETNPALKYKNQALSALSATQNYQAMMLASEYMDNAETAQAAANTVLEIATKHPEFYSAEVKALLEKVSATLNDGDAVYKRKDIEKFISENKARESHSIITELSAEEKAEGFELLFDGQNMDAWTGNLEAYQPVDGYMYVTASYGTTGNLYTKKEYADFVLRFEFCFDRDGVNNGVGIRTPMGVDAAYHGMELQVLHHDSPIYKNLKEHQVHGSVYGIIPAKRIKWGALGEWHSEEIRAKGDRITVIVDGQVIVDGNIRKATKGHNVAPDGSDKNPYTVDGRNHPGLFNKKGHIGFLGHGEGIKYRHVRVKEL
;
A
#
# COMPACT_ATOMS: atom_id res chain seq x y z
N MET A 1 28.24 47.44 17.86
CA MET A 1 29.25 46.39 17.64
C MET A 1 29.47 45.71 18.98
N LYS A 2 28.64 44.73 19.40
CA LYS A 2 28.04 43.61 18.66
C LYS A 2 29.10 42.60 18.19
N ARG A 3 28.81 41.36 18.60
CA ARG A 3 29.14 40.08 17.93
C ARG A 3 30.60 39.64 18.05
N ILE A 4 30.81 38.76 19.04
CA ILE A 4 31.49 37.45 18.95
C ILE A 4 32.03 37.18 20.36
N PHE A 5 31.23 36.57 21.23
CA PHE A 5 31.67 35.70 22.35
C PHE A 5 30.47 35.03 23.03
N LEU A 6 29.35 34.91 22.31
CA LEU A 6 28.11 34.31 22.76
C LEU A 6 27.88 33.03 21.93
N PHE A 7 28.87 32.13 21.91
CA PHE A 7 28.76 30.88 21.11
C PHE A 7 29.56 29.66 21.61
N ILE A 8 30.18 29.68 22.81
CA ILE A 8 31.00 28.54 23.27
C ILE A 8 30.60 27.99 24.67
N ALA A 9 29.50 28.44 25.27
CA ALA A 9 29.07 27.96 26.60
C ALA A 9 27.72 27.24 26.65
N LEU A 10 27.12 26.91 25.50
CA LEU A 10 25.74 26.36 25.41
C LEU A 10 25.67 24.97 24.75
N MET A 11 26.70 24.15 24.95
CA MET A 11 26.64 22.71 24.77
C MET A 11 27.42 22.04 25.90
N LEU A 12 26.69 21.55 26.91
CA LEU A 12 26.96 20.37 27.74
C LEU A 12 25.97 20.35 28.93
N MET A 13 24.82 19.69 28.71
CA MET A 13 23.91 18.91 29.59
C MET A 13 23.94 19.07 31.15
N PRO A 14 22.83 18.76 31.88
CA PRO A 14 21.83 17.73 31.53
C PRO A 14 20.35 18.06 31.75
N LEU A 15 19.52 17.21 31.11
CA LEU A 15 18.17 16.87 31.53
C LEU A 15 18.10 16.67 33.05
N ALA A 16 17.38 17.53 33.76
CA ALA A 16 16.77 17.22 35.05
C ALA A 16 15.66 18.22 35.35
N ALA A 17 14.49 17.67 35.72
CA ALA A 17 13.40 18.33 36.42
C ALA A 17 12.57 19.38 35.64
N VAL A 18 11.70 18.90 34.75
CA VAL A 18 10.31 19.36 34.81
C VAL A 18 9.77 18.86 36.14
N ASN A 19 9.77 19.73 37.15
CA ASN A 19 9.23 19.41 38.46
C ASN A 19 7.74 19.05 38.34
N ALA A 20 7.39 17.83 38.74
CA ALA A 20 6.07 17.52 39.24
C ALA A 20 5.74 18.50 40.38
N GLN A 21 4.68 19.30 40.21
CA GLN A 21 4.05 19.95 41.35
C GLN A 21 3.32 18.87 42.14
N ASP A 22 3.78 18.66 43.38
CA ASP A 22 3.19 17.75 44.36
C ASP A 22 1.69 18.06 44.55
N ALA A 23 0.83 17.04 44.42
CA ALA A 23 -0.63 17.17 44.54
C ALA A 23 -1.12 17.48 45.96
N ARG A 24 -0.23 17.51 46.96
CA ARG A 24 -0.57 17.81 48.36
C ARG A 24 -0.94 19.28 48.55
N GLY A 25 -2.23 19.56 48.72
CA GLY A 25 -2.77 20.88 49.11
C GLY A 25 -3.59 21.62 48.04
N ARG A 26 -3.87 21.00 46.88
CA ARG A 26 -4.77 21.57 45.86
C ARG A 26 -6.24 21.29 46.20
N ALA A 27 -7.14 22.20 45.81
CA ALA A 27 -8.58 21.98 45.92
C ALA A 27 -9.04 20.89 44.94
N THR A 28 -10.03 20.09 45.33
CA THR A 28 -10.58 18.98 44.54
C THR A 28 -10.99 19.40 43.12
N SER A 29 -11.64 20.56 43.00
CA SER A 29 -12.06 21.12 41.71
C SER A 29 -10.88 21.48 40.79
N THR A 30 -9.73 21.85 41.35
CA THR A 30 -8.51 22.14 40.59
C THR A 30 -7.91 20.86 40.02
N ILE A 31 -7.86 19.78 40.81
CA ILE A 31 -7.35 18.49 40.36
C ILE A 31 -8.21 17.93 39.23
N VAL A 32 -9.54 18.04 39.34
CA VAL A 32 -10.47 17.62 38.29
C VAL A 32 -10.27 18.41 37.00
N ALA A 33 -10.15 19.75 37.08
CA ALA A 33 -9.93 20.59 35.91
C ALA A 33 -8.58 20.31 35.22
N ASP A 34 -7.50 20.18 36.00
CA ASP A 34 -6.17 19.88 35.49
C ASP A 34 -6.12 18.50 34.81
N ALA A 35 -6.83 17.51 35.37
CA ALA A 35 -6.93 16.19 34.79
C ALA A 35 -7.67 16.22 33.45
N LEU A 36 -8.80 16.94 33.35
CA LEU A 36 -9.55 17.07 32.09
C LEU A 36 -8.73 17.76 30.98
N ALA A 37 -7.91 18.76 31.33
CA ALA A 37 -7.04 19.45 30.38
C ALA A 37 -5.91 18.57 29.81
N GLN A 38 -5.55 17.50 30.52
CA GLN A 38 -4.51 16.54 30.12
C GLN A 38 -5.06 15.34 29.34
N LEU A 39 -6.37 15.28 29.12
CA LEU A 39 -7.03 14.18 28.43
C LEU A 39 -7.51 14.57 27.03
N PRO A 40 -7.41 13.67 26.04
CA PRO A 40 -6.88 12.31 26.12
C PRO A 40 -5.34 12.27 26.16
N ALA A 41 -4.78 11.35 26.97
CA ALA A 41 -3.32 11.20 27.09
C ALA A 41 -2.76 10.23 26.02
N GLU A 42 -1.68 10.63 25.33
CA GLU A 42 -1.05 9.81 24.27
C GLU A 42 -0.23 8.62 24.80
N LEU A 43 0.28 8.73 26.03
CA LEU A 43 1.15 7.72 26.65
C LEU A 43 0.45 7.02 27.82
N PRO A 44 0.55 5.68 27.94
CA PRO A 44 -0.04 4.92 29.05
C PRO A 44 0.42 5.37 30.44
N ALA A 45 1.68 5.82 30.58
CA ALA A 45 2.21 6.31 31.84
C ALA A 45 1.52 7.60 32.31
N THR A 46 1.35 8.56 31.40
CA THR A 46 0.63 9.82 31.66
C THR A 46 -0.84 9.56 31.94
N TYR A 47 -1.47 8.67 31.17
CA TYR A 47 -2.84 8.24 31.41
C TYR A 47 -3.02 7.69 32.84
N ASN A 48 -2.18 6.73 33.25
CA ASN A 48 -2.26 6.13 34.58
C ASN A 48 -1.98 7.13 35.71
N GLN A 49 -1.07 8.08 35.49
CA GLN A 49 -0.83 9.16 36.44
C GLN A 49 -2.09 10.02 36.63
N VAL A 50 -2.71 10.47 35.53
CA VAL A 50 -3.95 11.28 35.58
C VAL A 50 -5.08 10.50 36.26
N MET A 51 -5.24 9.21 35.97
CA MET A 51 -6.25 8.37 36.63
C MET A 51 -5.97 8.19 38.12
N ALA A 52 -4.70 8.05 38.52
CA ALA A 52 -4.31 7.99 39.93
C ALA A 52 -4.61 9.30 40.66
N GLU A 53 -4.34 10.44 40.03
CA GLU A 53 -4.66 11.77 40.58
C GLU A 53 -6.16 11.95 40.75
N LEU A 54 -6.97 11.62 39.73
CA LEU A 54 -8.43 11.62 39.82
C LEU A 54 -8.95 10.69 40.93
N ALA A 55 -8.46 9.45 41.00
CA ALA A 55 -8.86 8.50 42.05
C ALA A 55 -8.49 8.99 43.47
N SER A 56 -7.38 9.72 43.62
CA SER A 56 -6.93 10.26 44.90
C SER A 56 -7.84 11.35 45.48
N THR A 57 -8.69 11.96 44.64
CA THR A 57 -9.67 12.97 45.08
C THR A 57 -10.80 12.38 45.94
N GLY A 58 -10.94 11.06 45.97
CA GLY A 58 -11.96 10.36 46.73
C GLY A 58 -13.39 10.62 46.23
N ALA A 59 -14.38 10.28 47.05
CA ALA A 59 -15.79 10.32 46.63
C ALA A 59 -16.24 11.72 46.17
N GLU A 60 -15.77 12.77 46.83
CA GLU A 60 -16.13 14.16 46.52
C GLU A 60 -15.68 14.56 45.10
N GLY A 61 -14.43 14.27 44.73
CA GLY A 61 -13.93 14.67 43.41
C GLY A 61 -14.48 13.83 42.26
N ILE A 62 -14.73 12.54 42.51
CA ILE A 62 -15.41 11.68 41.53
C ILE A 62 -16.87 12.12 41.33
N GLU A 63 -17.56 12.48 42.41
CA GLU A 63 -18.91 13.03 42.31
C GLU A 63 -18.90 14.36 41.54
N GLN A 64 -17.99 15.27 41.85
CA GLN A 64 -17.85 16.55 41.14
C GLN A 64 -17.59 16.34 39.65
N LEU A 65 -16.62 15.48 39.30
CA LEU A 65 -16.30 15.13 37.92
C LEU A 65 -17.53 14.57 37.18
N ALA A 66 -18.22 13.60 37.78
CA ALA A 66 -19.39 12.97 37.17
C ALA A 66 -20.57 13.95 36.97
N LEU A 67 -20.75 14.91 37.88
CA LEU A 67 -21.79 15.93 37.79
C LEU A 67 -21.47 17.06 36.80
N MET A 68 -20.30 17.04 36.15
CA MET A 68 -20.01 17.93 35.02
C MET A 68 -20.69 17.49 33.72
N LEU A 69 -21.27 16.28 33.69
CA LEU A 69 -22.04 15.79 32.54
C LEU A 69 -23.30 16.63 32.34
N SER A 70 -23.44 17.19 31.14
CA SER A 70 -24.63 17.95 30.75
C SER A 70 -25.59 17.07 29.92
N PRO A 71 -26.92 17.27 29.98
CA PRO A 71 -27.86 16.53 29.13
C PRO A 71 -27.56 16.71 27.64
N MET A 72 -27.66 15.64 26.84
CA MET A 72 -27.37 15.68 25.40
C MET A 72 -28.21 16.71 24.63
N ALA A 73 -29.42 17.00 25.11
CA ALA A 73 -30.31 18.01 24.55
C ALA A 73 -29.72 19.45 24.58
N GLU A 74 -28.68 19.70 25.39
CA GLU A 74 -28.03 20.99 25.53
C GLU A 74 -26.89 21.22 24.52
N GLY A 75 -26.59 20.25 23.65
CA GLY A 75 -25.55 20.38 22.61
C GLY A 75 -24.11 20.45 23.14
N VAL A 76 -23.89 20.09 24.41
CA VAL A 76 -22.59 20.12 25.09
C VAL A 76 -21.79 18.85 24.78
N ASN A 77 -20.48 19.00 24.57
CA ASN A 77 -19.56 17.88 24.36
C ASN A 77 -19.11 17.28 25.71
N ASN A 78 -19.66 16.12 26.08
CA ASN A 78 -19.29 15.40 27.31
C ASN A 78 -18.05 14.50 27.18
N SER A 79 -17.43 14.38 26.00
CA SER A 79 -16.44 13.33 25.72
C SER A 79 -15.24 13.34 26.66
N ALA A 80 -14.76 14.50 27.11
CA ALA A 80 -13.65 14.58 28.05
C ALA A 80 -14.01 14.04 29.44
N VAL A 81 -15.22 14.36 29.93
CA VAL A 81 -15.73 13.89 31.22
C VAL A 81 -16.02 12.39 31.16
N GLU A 82 -16.66 11.92 30.08
CA GLU A 82 -16.93 10.50 29.87
C GLU A 82 -15.64 9.67 29.81
N TYR A 83 -14.62 10.19 29.12
CA TYR A 83 -13.30 9.56 29.04
C TYR A 83 -12.65 9.47 30.43
N ALA A 84 -12.70 10.54 31.22
CA ALA A 84 -12.15 10.57 32.57
C ALA A 84 -12.87 9.62 33.53
N VAL A 85 -14.21 9.61 33.53
CA VAL A 85 -15.04 8.76 34.40
C VAL A 85 -14.84 7.26 34.10
N ASN A 86 -14.87 6.87 32.82
CA ASN A 86 -14.57 5.48 32.45
C ASN A 86 -13.13 5.11 32.78
N GLY A 87 -12.20 6.04 32.58
CA GLY A 87 -10.79 5.81 32.81
C GLY A 87 -10.48 5.55 34.28
N VAL A 88 -11.02 6.37 35.18
CA VAL A 88 -10.79 6.22 36.63
C VAL A 88 -11.46 4.96 37.18
N ALA A 89 -12.67 4.62 36.72
CA ALA A 89 -13.34 3.37 37.07
C ALA A 89 -12.53 2.14 36.61
N SER A 90 -11.98 2.19 35.38
CA SER A 90 -11.12 1.13 34.86
C SER A 90 -9.81 1.02 35.64
N TYR A 91 -9.18 2.14 35.96
CA TYR A 91 -7.93 2.20 36.72
C TYR A 91 -8.07 1.56 38.11
N VAL A 92 -9.10 1.92 38.89
CA VAL A 92 -9.30 1.36 40.24
C VAL A 92 -9.78 -0.10 40.22
N SER A 93 -10.26 -0.60 39.08
CA SER A 93 -10.60 -2.02 38.94
C SER A 93 -9.36 -2.93 38.86
N LYS A 94 -8.17 -2.36 38.59
CA LYS A 94 -6.90 -3.08 38.43
C LYS A 94 -5.77 -2.51 39.30
N ASP A 95 -5.27 -1.33 38.94
CA ASP A 95 -4.02 -0.75 39.46
C ASP A 95 -4.25 0.13 40.70
N GLY A 96 -5.43 0.74 40.84
CA GLY A 96 -5.80 1.67 41.92
C GLY A 96 -6.73 1.09 42.99
N ALA A 97 -6.56 -0.19 43.36
CA ALA A 97 -7.53 -0.90 44.21
C ALA A 97 -7.78 -0.23 45.59
N ALA A 98 -6.78 0.48 46.15
CA ALA A 98 -6.92 1.16 47.44
C ALA A 98 -7.92 2.33 47.42
N GLN A 99 -8.15 2.93 46.25
CA GLN A 99 -9.08 4.05 46.06
C GLN A 99 -10.46 3.60 45.56
N ARG A 100 -10.62 2.31 45.25
CA ARG A 100 -11.81 1.75 44.62
C ARG A 100 -13.10 2.05 45.38
N ASP A 101 -13.09 1.94 46.71
CA ASP A 101 -14.29 2.18 47.52
C ASP A 101 -14.72 3.65 47.51
N ALA A 102 -13.75 4.58 47.52
CA ALA A 102 -14.03 6.01 47.43
C ALA A 102 -14.58 6.38 46.04
N VAL A 103 -14.02 5.81 44.97
CA VAL A 103 -14.53 6.01 43.60
C VAL A 103 -15.94 5.44 43.43
N ARG A 104 -16.20 4.22 43.94
CA ARG A 104 -17.54 3.61 43.96
C ARG A 104 -18.55 4.51 44.69
N ALA A 105 -18.17 5.05 45.86
CA ALA A 105 -19.03 5.93 46.64
C ALA A 105 -19.35 7.24 45.89
N GLY A 106 -18.36 7.87 45.25
CA GLY A 106 -18.56 9.07 44.45
C GLY A 106 -19.47 8.85 43.23
N LEU A 107 -19.30 7.73 42.52
CA LEU A 107 -20.18 7.36 41.41
C LEU A 107 -21.62 7.10 41.86
N LYS A 108 -21.84 6.41 42.99
CA LYS A 108 -23.18 6.21 43.55
C LYS A 108 -23.86 7.54 43.88
N ALA A 109 -23.15 8.45 44.54
CA ALA A 109 -23.67 9.76 44.89
C ALA A 109 -24.03 10.59 43.63
N ALA A 110 -23.18 10.56 42.60
CA ALA A 110 -23.46 11.19 41.32
C ALA A 110 -24.67 10.57 40.60
N ILE A 111 -24.81 9.25 40.61
CA ILE A 111 -25.98 8.55 40.05
C ILE A 111 -27.27 9.04 40.73
N GLU A 112 -27.29 9.12 42.06
CA GLU A 112 -28.46 9.57 42.82
C GLU A 112 -28.85 11.03 42.51
N LYS A 113 -27.87 11.90 42.27
CA LYS A 113 -28.10 13.33 41.96
C LYS A 113 -28.37 13.62 40.48
N THR A 114 -28.01 12.70 39.57
CA THR A 114 -28.23 12.88 38.13
C THR A 114 -29.69 12.64 37.78
N THR A 115 -30.31 13.57 37.05
CA THR A 115 -31.72 13.45 36.62
C THR A 115 -31.88 13.00 35.18
N ASP A 116 -30.88 13.27 34.33
CA ASP A 116 -30.87 12.85 32.93
C ASP A 116 -30.63 11.34 32.77
N ASN A 117 -31.49 10.69 31.98
CA ASN A 117 -31.51 9.23 31.85
C ASN A 117 -30.24 8.65 31.17
N PRO A 118 -29.79 9.17 30.01
CA PRO A 118 -28.53 8.78 29.40
C PRO A 118 -27.32 8.96 30.33
N ASN A 119 -27.16 10.11 30.97
CA ASN A 119 -26.03 10.36 31.87
C ASN A 119 -26.05 9.42 33.09
N LYS A 120 -27.22 9.18 33.68
CA LYS A 120 -27.38 8.22 34.78
C LYS A 120 -26.99 6.80 34.34
N ALA A 121 -27.42 6.37 33.15
CA ALA A 121 -27.07 5.05 32.61
C ALA A 121 -25.57 4.90 32.31
N PHE A 122 -24.93 5.97 31.80
CA PHE A 122 -23.48 6.03 31.63
C PHE A 122 -22.76 5.84 32.98
N LEU A 123 -23.15 6.59 34.01
CA LEU A 123 -22.55 6.49 35.34
C LEU A 123 -22.76 5.11 35.98
N MET A 124 -23.93 4.50 35.80
CA MET A 124 -24.18 3.11 36.22
C MET A 124 -23.25 2.13 35.50
N THR A 125 -22.97 2.34 34.22
CA THR A 125 -22.02 1.49 33.47
C THR A 125 -20.58 1.71 33.95
N ALA A 126 -20.19 2.94 34.28
CA ALA A 126 -18.89 3.23 34.86
C ALA A 126 -18.73 2.58 36.26
N LEU A 127 -19.76 2.67 37.11
CA LEU A 127 -19.77 2.01 38.41
C LEU A 127 -19.65 0.49 38.26
N GLN A 128 -20.25 -0.12 37.23
CA GLN A 128 -20.17 -1.56 36.97
C GLN A 128 -18.73 -2.03 36.78
N ILE A 129 -17.87 -1.22 36.12
CA ILE A 129 -16.46 -1.55 35.86
C ILE A 129 -15.69 -1.76 37.17
N CYS A 130 -15.96 -0.94 38.19
CA CYS A 130 -15.31 -1.01 39.48
C CYS A 130 -16.17 -1.62 40.59
N ALA A 131 -17.34 -2.18 40.29
CA ALA A 131 -18.28 -2.66 41.31
C ALA A 131 -17.78 -3.94 42.01
N THR A 132 -18.21 -4.14 43.26
CA THR A 132 -18.01 -5.36 44.06
C THR A 132 -19.36 -5.93 44.50
N ALA A 133 -19.35 -7.06 45.22
CA ALA A 133 -20.58 -7.69 45.72
C ALA A 133 -21.45 -6.75 46.58
N GLU A 134 -20.83 -5.80 47.30
CA GLU A 134 -21.53 -4.81 48.14
C GLU A 134 -22.38 -3.81 47.32
N ASP A 135 -22.13 -3.68 46.01
CA ASP A 135 -22.91 -2.79 45.15
C ASP A 135 -24.19 -3.44 44.61
N ALA A 136 -24.38 -4.74 44.85
CA ALA A 136 -25.51 -5.47 44.33
C ALA A 136 -26.86 -4.89 44.79
N GLU A 137 -26.99 -4.54 46.09
CA GLU A 137 -28.21 -3.91 46.62
C GLU A 137 -28.47 -2.52 46.01
N PHE A 138 -27.41 -1.76 45.71
CA PHE A 138 -27.54 -0.47 45.05
C PHE A 138 -28.18 -0.64 43.67
N TYR A 139 -27.68 -1.57 42.86
CA TYR A 139 -28.29 -1.87 41.55
C TYR A 139 -29.68 -2.47 41.67
N ALA A 140 -29.93 -3.33 42.66
CA ALA A 140 -31.25 -3.90 42.90
C ALA A 140 -32.33 -2.83 43.09
N GLY A 141 -31.98 -1.70 43.74
CA GLY A 141 -32.87 -0.54 43.91
C GLY A 141 -33.39 0.06 42.61
N TYR A 142 -32.65 -0.07 41.50
CA TYR A 142 -33.02 0.50 40.20
C TYR A 142 -33.75 -0.49 39.27
N LEU A 143 -33.92 -1.76 39.64
CA LEU A 143 -34.50 -2.79 38.76
C LEU A 143 -35.93 -2.50 38.29
N LYS A 144 -36.69 -1.69 39.03
CA LYS A 144 -38.06 -1.30 38.69
C LYS A 144 -38.14 -0.05 37.81
N ASP A 145 -37.03 0.65 37.62
CA ASP A 145 -36.99 1.83 36.77
C ASP A 145 -37.11 1.42 35.29
N GLN A 146 -37.96 2.12 34.53
CA GLN A 146 -38.21 1.77 33.13
C GLN A 146 -36.99 1.96 32.22
N TYR A 147 -36.09 2.89 32.54
CA TYR A 147 -34.90 3.18 31.76
C TYR A 147 -33.67 2.53 32.40
N GLN A 148 -33.46 2.76 33.70
CA GLN A 148 -32.28 2.31 34.44
C GLN A 148 -32.31 0.82 34.79
N GLY A 149 -33.49 0.19 34.80
CA GLY A 149 -33.65 -1.22 35.17
C GLY A 149 -32.82 -2.18 34.30
N ASN A 150 -32.67 -1.88 33.00
CA ASN A 150 -31.83 -2.70 32.11
C ASN A 150 -30.33 -2.59 32.45
N PHE A 151 -29.85 -1.39 32.81
CA PHE A 151 -28.46 -1.19 33.22
C PHE A 151 -28.18 -1.84 34.58
N ALA A 152 -29.12 -1.73 35.52
CA ALA A 152 -29.08 -2.43 36.79
C ALA A 152 -29.04 -3.96 36.63
N ALA A 153 -29.87 -4.52 35.76
CA ALA A 153 -29.89 -5.95 35.49
C ALA A 153 -28.56 -6.43 34.88
N ARG A 154 -27.99 -5.69 33.93
CA ARG A 154 -26.67 -5.99 33.37
C ARG A 154 -25.57 -5.94 34.42
N ALA A 155 -25.62 -4.96 35.32
CA ALA A 155 -24.68 -4.86 36.44
C ALA A 155 -24.80 -6.07 37.36
N LEU A 156 -26.01 -6.40 37.82
CA LEU A 156 -26.25 -7.57 38.66
C LEU A 156 -25.87 -8.88 37.96
N ALA A 157 -26.04 -9.01 36.65
CA ALA A 157 -25.58 -10.19 35.92
C ALA A 157 -24.04 -10.32 36.00
N ALA A 158 -23.31 -9.23 35.79
CA ALA A 158 -21.84 -9.24 35.69
C ALA A 158 -21.11 -9.26 37.06
N ILE A 159 -21.68 -8.69 38.11
CA ILE A 159 -21.01 -8.57 39.43
C ILE A 159 -20.87 -9.96 40.07
N HIS A 160 -19.64 -10.38 40.32
CA HIS A 160 -19.37 -11.59 41.09
C HIS A 160 -19.75 -11.38 42.56
N GLY A 161 -20.47 -12.34 43.15
CA GLY A 161 -20.95 -12.26 44.53
C GLY A 161 -22.32 -11.59 44.68
N SER A 162 -22.98 -11.19 43.59
CA SER A 162 -24.35 -10.65 43.66
C SER A 162 -25.44 -11.74 43.74
N GLU A 163 -25.05 -13.02 43.66
CA GLU A 163 -25.95 -14.18 43.70
C GLU A 163 -26.90 -14.16 44.92
N PRO A 164 -26.47 -13.84 46.16
CA PRO A 164 -27.37 -13.79 47.31
C PRO A 164 -28.48 -12.73 47.15
N VAL A 165 -28.16 -11.56 46.61
CA VAL A 165 -29.14 -10.48 46.35
C VAL A 165 -30.12 -10.91 45.28
N VAL A 166 -29.63 -11.47 44.17
CA VAL A 166 -30.48 -11.99 43.09
C VAL A 166 -31.38 -13.12 43.60
N TYR A 167 -30.86 -14.00 44.46
CA TYR A 167 -31.61 -15.10 45.05
C TYR A 167 -32.77 -14.61 45.91
N GLU A 168 -32.52 -13.66 46.82
CA GLU A 168 -33.56 -13.09 47.66
C GLU A 168 -34.58 -12.26 46.85
N LEU A 169 -34.17 -11.58 45.78
CA LEU A 169 -35.09 -10.95 44.82
C LEU A 169 -35.99 -11.98 44.12
N MET A 170 -35.45 -13.13 43.72
CA MET A 170 -36.22 -14.21 43.09
C MET A 170 -37.19 -14.86 44.07
N LYS A 171 -36.73 -15.15 45.28
CA LYS A 171 -37.54 -15.76 46.35
C LYS A 171 -38.71 -14.87 46.77
N ASN A 172 -38.50 -13.56 46.84
CA ASN A 172 -39.51 -12.57 47.25
C ASN A 172 -40.13 -11.83 46.05
N GLN A 173 -40.11 -12.43 44.85
CA GLN A 173 -40.51 -11.77 43.60
C GLN A 173 -41.93 -11.18 43.65
N ALA A 174 -42.88 -11.87 44.32
CA ALA A 174 -44.25 -11.39 44.46
C ALA A 174 -44.36 -10.11 45.32
N GLN A 175 -43.49 -9.96 46.32
CA GLN A 175 -43.48 -8.81 47.23
C GLN A 175 -42.69 -7.62 46.66
N ASN A 176 -41.59 -7.88 45.96
CA ASN A 176 -40.72 -6.81 45.45
C ASN A 176 -41.20 -6.21 44.11
N GLY A 177 -42.03 -6.93 43.36
CA GLY A 177 -42.64 -6.47 42.10
C GLY A 177 -41.70 -6.42 40.90
N VAL A 178 -40.49 -6.98 41.00
CA VAL A 178 -39.54 -7.05 39.87
C VAL A 178 -40.00 -8.10 38.85
N SER A 179 -39.81 -7.84 37.56
CA SER A 179 -40.19 -8.77 36.49
C SER A 179 -39.49 -10.12 36.62
N LYS A 180 -40.25 -11.22 36.53
CA LYS A 180 -39.69 -12.58 36.46
C LYS A 180 -38.75 -12.77 35.27
N VAL A 181 -39.05 -12.14 34.14
CA VAL A 181 -38.20 -12.21 32.92
C VAL A 181 -36.83 -11.60 33.22
N LEU A 182 -36.82 -10.43 33.85
CA LEU A 182 -35.58 -9.73 34.19
C LEU A 182 -34.75 -10.51 35.21
N LEU A 183 -35.39 -11.04 36.26
CA LEU A 183 -34.69 -11.85 37.27
C LEU A 183 -34.14 -13.16 36.68
N ALA A 184 -34.91 -13.84 35.83
CA ALA A 184 -34.46 -15.05 35.14
C ALA A 184 -33.29 -14.75 34.19
N GLN A 185 -33.33 -13.60 33.49
CA GLN A 185 -32.23 -13.14 32.65
C GLN A 185 -30.97 -12.86 33.48
N ILE A 186 -31.07 -12.16 34.62
CA ILE A 186 -29.92 -11.94 35.50
C ILE A 186 -29.34 -13.29 35.96
N ALA A 187 -30.22 -14.21 36.39
CA ALA A 187 -29.83 -15.54 36.86
C ALA A 187 -29.17 -16.41 35.77
N SER A 188 -29.52 -16.25 34.49
CA SER A 188 -28.91 -17.03 33.41
C SER A 188 -27.44 -16.69 33.16
N TYR A 189 -26.97 -15.53 33.61
CA TYR A 189 -25.54 -15.14 33.54
C TYR A 189 -24.75 -15.51 34.81
N LYS A 190 -25.39 -16.13 35.82
CA LYS A 190 -24.71 -16.51 37.06
C LYS A 190 -24.06 -17.88 36.97
N HIS A 191 -22.83 -17.96 37.46
CA HIS A 191 -22.12 -19.22 37.65
C HIS A 191 -22.46 -19.78 39.04
N HIS A 192 -22.67 -21.09 39.14
CA HIS A 192 -22.94 -21.80 40.42
C HIS A 192 -24.22 -21.37 41.16
N PHE A 193 -25.31 -21.12 40.43
CA PHE A 193 -26.57 -20.64 41.01
C PHE A 193 -27.63 -21.73 41.23
N HIS A 194 -27.18 -22.93 41.62
CA HIS A 194 -27.98 -24.15 41.72
C HIS A 194 -29.19 -24.05 42.67
N ASP A 195 -29.05 -23.33 43.79
CA ASP A 195 -30.12 -23.21 44.79
C ASP A 195 -31.36 -22.49 44.24
N ALA A 196 -31.23 -21.73 43.14
CA ALA A 196 -32.32 -21.05 42.47
C ALA A 196 -33.14 -21.96 41.53
N GLU A 197 -32.73 -23.22 41.33
CA GLU A 197 -33.42 -24.21 40.46
C GLU A 197 -34.91 -24.33 40.74
N PRO A 198 -35.34 -24.58 42.00
CA PRO A 198 -36.75 -24.79 42.28
C PRO A 198 -37.59 -23.54 42.00
N ILE A 199 -36.99 -22.36 42.15
CA ILE A 199 -37.67 -21.08 41.94
C ILE A 199 -37.99 -20.90 40.45
N VAL A 200 -37.00 -21.02 39.57
CA VAL A 200 -37.22 -20.81 38.13
C VAL A 200 -38.08 -21.93 37.52
N ILE A 201 -37.99 -23.17 38.02
CA ILE A 201 -38.89 -24.25 37.60
C ILE A 201 -40.33 -23.92 37.98
N SER A 202 -40.58 -23.42 39.19
CA SER A 202 -41.94 -23.02 39.62
C SER A 202 -42.55 -21.93 38.74
N TRP A 203 -41.72 -21.11 38.09
CA TRP A 203 -42.17 -20.03 37.21
C TRP A 203 -42.58 -20.50 35.82
N LEU A 204 -42.31 -21.74 35.42
CA LEU A 204 -42.69 -22.27 34.09
C LEU A 204 -44.20 -22.39 33.90
N GLN A 205 -44.96 -22.57 34.99
CA GLN A 205 -46.42 -22.69 34.91
C GLN A 205 -47.02 -21.34 34.48
N GLY A 206 -47.64 -21.33 33.28
CA GLY A 206 -48.21 -20.11 32.70
C GLY A 206 -47.17 -19.11 32.16
N ALA A 207 -45.90 -19.49 32.04
CA ALA A 207 -44.84 -18.63 31.52
C ALA A 207 -45.07 -18.22 30.06
N THR A 208 -44.80 -16.95 29.75
CA THR A 208 -44.71 -16.45 28.37
C THR A 208 -43.46 -17.02 27.67
N PRO A 209 -43.40 -17.00 26.32
CA PRO A 209 -42.21 -17.44 25.58
C PRO A 209 -40.92 -16.72 26.03
N GLU A 210 -40.99 -15.43 26.32
CA GLU A 210 -39.85 -14.61 26.75
C GLU A 210 -39.33 -15.10 28.11
N LEU A 211 -40.23 -15.39 29.05
CA LEU A 211 -39.86 -15.95 30.36
C LEU A 211 -39.28 -17.36 30.23
N LYS A 212 -39.88 -18.22 29.40
CA LYS A 212 -39.38 -19.58 29.15
C LYS A 212 -37.96 -19.57 28.61
N THR A 213 -37.66 -18.68 27.68
CA THR A 213 -36.32 -18.51 27.11
C THR A 213 -35.28 -18.29 28.20
N GLN A 214 -35.52 -17.33 29.11
CA GLN A 214 -34.59 -17.02 30.19
C GLN A 214 -34.49 -18.17 31.22
N ILE A 215 -35.61 -18.83 31.52
CA ILE A 215 -35.61 -20.00 32.41
C ILE A 215 -34.79 -21.14 31.80
N TYR A 216 -34.97 -21.44 30.51
CA TYR A 216 -34.24 -22.51 29.84
C TYR A 216 -32.74 -22.22 29.76
N LEU A 217 -32.34 -20.99 29.47
CA LEU A 217 -30.93 -20.58 29.53
C LEU A 217 -30.33 -20.78 30.93
N ALA A 218 -31.05 -20.37 31.98
CA ALA A 218 -30.60 -20.54 33.37
C ALA A 218 -30.48 -22.02 33.75
N LEU A 219 -31.52 -22.81 33.49
CA LEU A 219 -31.50 -24.26 33.72
C LEU A 219 -30.42 -24.98 32.89
N GLY A 220 -30.15 -24.50 31.68
CA GLY A 220 -29.09 -25.00 30.81
C GLY A 220 -27.69 -24.77 31.41
N ALA A 221 -27.45 -23.58 31.95
CA ALA A 221 -26.14 -23.16 32.46
C ALA A 221 -25.76 -23.86 33.77
N TRP A 222 -26.72 -24.06 34.68
CA TRP A 222 -26.43 -24.55 36.03
C TRP A 222 -27.37 -25.65 36.55
N GLY A 223 -28.48 -26.00 35.90
CA GLY A 223 -29.45 -26.96 36.48
C GLY A 223 -28.90 -28.37 36.78
N GLY A 224 -29.60 -29.13 37.63
CA GLY A 224 -29.32 -30.51 37.99
C GLY A 224 -30.25 -31.53 37.32
N ALA A 225 -30.43 -32.70 37.95
CA ALA A 225 -31.28 -33.78 37.41
C ALA A 225 -32.73 -33.37 37.12
N ASP A 226 -33.29 -32.42 37.88
CA ASP A 226 -34.67 -31.95 37.69
C ASP A 226 -34.78 -31.03 36.49
N ALA A 227 -33.83 -30.10 36.30
CA ALA A 227 -33.64 -29.35 35.06
C ALA A 227 -33.53 -30.27 33.84
N ALA A 228 -32.85 -31.41 33.96
CA ALA A 228 -32.71 -32.39 32.88
C ALA A 228 -34.08 -32.93 32.42
N LYS A 229 -34.97 -33.24 33.37
CA LYS A 229 -36.33 -33.70 33.07
C LYS A 229 -37.14 -32.61 32.37
N VAL A 230 -37.06 -31.38 32.87
CA VAL A 230 -37.77 -30.21 32.32
C VAL A 230 -37.31 -29.91 30.90
N LEU A 231 -36.00 -29.75 30.69
CA LEU A 231 -35.42 -29.41 29.39
C LEU A 231 -35.56 -30.56 28.39
N SER A 232 -35.46 -31.82 28.82
CA SER A 232 -35.71 -32.98 27.94
C SER A 232 -37.17 -33.00 27.45
N ALA A 233 -38.14 -32.69 28.33
CA ALA A 233 -39.55 -32.59 27.96
C ALA A 233 -39.82 -31.40 27.03
N ALA A 234 -39.21 -30.24 27.29
CA ALA A 234 -39.32 -29.05 26.46
C ALA A 234 -38.71 -29.26 25.06
N ALA A 235 -37.49 -29.81 24.99
CA ALA A 235 -36.83 -30.18 23.74
C ALA A 235 -37.67 -31.18 22.92
N LYS A 236 -38.30 -32.16 23.60
CA LYS A 236 -39.21 -33.11 22.95
C LYS A 236 -40.46 -32.43 22.40
N ALA A 237 -41.06 -31.50 23.14
CA ALA A 237 -42.27 -30.79 22.73
C ALA A 237 -42.06 -29.99 21.44
N VAL A 238 -40.86 -29.45 21.23
CA VAL A 238 -40.47 -28.71 20.02
C VAL A 238 -39.79 -29.60 18.96
N GLY A 239 -39.84 -30.93 19.14
CA GLY A 239 -39.29 -31.90 18.20
C GLY A 239 -37.78 -31.78 17.98
N TYR A 240 -37.03 -31.31 18.98
CA TYR A 240 -35.57 -31.10 18.92
C TYR A 240 -35.16 -30.19 17.75
N THR A 241 -35.93 -29.12 17.54
CA THR A 241 -35.63 -28.07 16.55
C THR A 241 -35.25 -26.78 17.24
N PHE A 242 -34.58 -25.90 16.50
CA PHE A 242 -34.36 -24.54 16.93
C PHE A 242 -35.70 -23.78 16.89
N GLU A 243 -36.02 -23.08 17.98
CA GLU A 243 -37.22 -22.26 18.13
C GLU A 243 -36.93 -21.12 19.13
N PRO A 244 -37.78 -20.07 19.22
CA PRO A 244 -37.47 -18.86 19.97
C PRO A 244 -37.05 -19.05 21.44
N THR A 245 -37.49 -20.11 22.13
CA THR A 245 -37.10 -20.40 23.51
C THR A 245 -35.81 -21.23 23.65
N ASP A 246 -35.26 -21.71 22.52
CA ASP A 246 -34.09 -22.56 22.40
C ASP A 246 -34.03 -23.73 23.41
N ALA A 247 -35.19 -24.37 23.63
CA ALA A 247 -35.31 -25.44 24.62
C ALA A 247 -34.35 -26.61 24.34
N TYR A 248 -34.10 -26.91 23.05
CA TYR A 248 -33.16 -27.95 22.66
C TYR A 248 -31.70 -27.54 22.90
N GLY A 249 -31.30 -26.30 22.57
CA GLY A 249 -29.97 -25.78 22.86
C GLY A 249 -29.67 -25.81 24.35
N ALA A 250 -30.59 -25.29 25.17
CA ALA A 250 -30.48 -25.34 26.63
C ALA A 250 -30.32 -26.77 27.18
N TYR A 251 -31.07 -27.73 26.63
CA TYR A 251 -30.93 -29.13 27.02
C TYR A 251 -29.54 -29.70 26.71
N LEU A 252 -28.98 -29.37 25.54
CA LEU A 252 -27.62 -29.78 25.19
C LEU A 252 -26.57 -29.11 26.09
N THR A 253 -26.72 -27.81 26.37
CA THR A 253 -25.83 -27.09 27.29
C THR A 253 -25.81 -27.74 28.68
N LEU A 254 -26.97 -28.14 29.18
CA LEU A 254 -27.08 -28.83 30.46
C LEU A 254 -26.35 -30.18 30.45
N LEU A 255 -26.62 -31.01 29.44
CA LEU A 255 -26.02 -32.33 29.31
C LEU A 255 -24.51 -32.25 29.11
N ASN A 256 -24.03 -31.28 28.32
CA ASN A 256 -22.61 -31.09 28.00
C ASN A 256 -21.83 -30.29 29.06
N GLY A 257 -22.54 -29.63 29.97
CA GLY A 257 -21.98 -28.75 30.99
C GLY A 257 -22.00 -29.40 32.37
N HIS A 258 -22.93 -28.96 33.20
CA HIS A 258 -23.00 -29.36 34.61
C HIS A 258 -23.17 -30.88 34.77
N LEU A 259 -24.12 -31.49 34.06
CA LEU A 259 -24.42 -32.91 34.26
C LEU A 259 -23.30 -33.83 33.77
N MET A 260 -22.53 -33.44 32.75
CA MET A 260 -21.39 -34.26 32.31
C MET A 260 -20.37 -34.45 33.44
N LYS A 261 -20.18 -33.41 34.26
CA LYS A 261 -19.24 -33.42 35.39
C LYS A 261 -19.81 -34.09 36.63
N HIS A 262 -21.08 -33.85 36.95
CA HIS A 262 -21.67 -34.22 38.23
C HIS A 262 -22.61 -35.44 38.17
N GLU A 263 -23.21 -35.73 37.01
CA GLU A 263 -24.11 -36.87 36.80
C GLU A 263 -23.83 -37.64 35.48
N PRO A 264 -22.60 -38.12 35.24
CA PRO A 264 -22.22 -38.72 33.95
C PRO A 264 -23.10 -39.93 33.56
N LYS A 265 -23.56 -40.75 34.52
CA LYS A 265 -24.47 -41.88 34.24
C LYS A 265 -25.81 -41.44 33.65
N LEU A 266 -26.33 -40.28 34.07
CA LEU A 266 -27.55 -39.72 33.51
C LEU A 266 -27.31 -39.25 32.07
N VAL A 267 -26.19 -38.54 31.84
CA VAL A 267 -25.80 -38.08 30.50
C VAL A 267 -25.62 -39.26 29.55
N GLU A 268 -24.96 -40.34 29.96
CA GLU A 268 -24.78 -41.54 29.14
C GLU A 268 -26.13 -42.14 28.71
N LYS A 269 -27.10 -42.21 29.65
CA LYS A 269 -28.44 -42.73 29.40
C LYS A 269 -29.21 -41.86 28.40
N GLU A 270 -29.19 -40.54 28.58
CA GLU A 270 -29.87 -39.62 27.67
C GLU A 270 -29.20 -39.58 26.28
N ALA A 271 -27.87 -39.62 26.23
CA ALA A 271 -27.11 -39.70 24.98
C ALA A 271 -27.46 -40.97 24.17
N LYS A 272 -27.48 -42.14 24.81
CA LYS A 272 -27.90 -43.42 24.20
C LYS A 272 -29.35 -43.39 23.69
N LYS A 273 -30.23 -42.63 24.35
CA LYS A 273 -31.62 -42.41 23.92
C LYS A 273 -31.68 -41.48 22.71
N MET A 274 -30.90 -40.39 22.70
CA MET A 274 -30.78 -39.45 21.58
C MET A 274 -30.30 -40.12 20.29
N MET A 275 -29.37 -41.08 20.37
CA MET A 275 -28.90 -41.86 19.22
C MET A 275 -29.98 -42.70 18.52
N LYS A 276 -31.16 -42.90 19.13
CA LYS A 276 -32.28 -43.67 18.56
C LYS A 276 -33.32 -42.80 17.84
N PHE A 277 -33.14 -41.48 17.81
CA PHE A 277 -34.07 -40.58 17.13
C PHE A 277 -33.91 -40.64 15.61
N GLN A 278 -34.96 -40.28 14.88
CA GLN A 278 -34.93 -40.25 13.42
C GLN A 278 -34.01 -39.13 12.87
N LYS A 279 -33.98 -37.98 13.54
CA LYS A 279 -33.22 -36.81 13.07
C LYS A 279 -31.72 -36.98 13.30
N SER A 280 -30.92 -36.80 12.25
CA SER A 280 -29.46 -36.98 12.29
C SER A 280 -28.76 -36.05 13.26
N ASN A 281 -29.16 -34.78 13.37
CA ASN A 281 -28.59 -33.82 14.32
C ASN A 281 -28.76 -34.29 15.79
N VAL A 282 -29.91 -34.85 16.15
CA VAL A 282 -30.16 -35.40 17.50
C VAL A 282 -29.31 -36.64 17.74
N ARG A 283 -29.20 -37.52 16.73
CA ARG A 283 -28.33 -38.71 16.83
C ARG A 283 -26.86 -38.33 17.00
N LEU A 284 -26.38 -37.33 16.24
CA LEU A 284 -25.02 -36.82 16.33
C LEU A 284 -24.75 -36.16 17.68
N ALA A 285 -25.67 -35.35 18.21
CA ALA A 285 -25.52 -34.77 19.54
C ALA A 285 -25.44 -35.85 20.63
N GLY A 286 -26.23 -36.93 20.51
CA GLY A 286 -26.11 -38.09 21.39
C GLY A 286 -24.77 -38.80 21.26
N LEU A 287 -24.27 -38.99 20.04
CA LEU A 287 -22.94 -39.58 19.81
C LEU A 287 -21.82 -38.68 20.34
N ASP A 288 -21.89 -37.37 20.13
CA ASP A 288 -20.93 -36.38 20.60
C ASP A 288 -20.79 -36.39 22.13
N LEU A 289 -21.92 -36.42 22.86
CA LEU A 289 -21.90 -36.60 24.32
C LEU A 289 -21.15 -37.87 24.73
N LEU A 290 -21.39 -39.01 24.05
CA LEU A 290 -20.67 -40.24 24.36
C LEU A 290 -19.19 -40.18 24.00
N VAL A 291 -18.84 -39.48 22.91
CA VAL A 291 -17.45 -39.24 22.48
C VAL A 291 -16.72 -38.39 23.51
N GLN A 292 -17.30 -37.29 23.95
CA GLN A 292 -16.70 -36.43 24.99
C GLN A 292 -16.51 -37.18 26.30
N MET A 293 -17.42 -38.10 26.64
CA MET A 293 -17.33 -38.92 27.86
C MET A 293 -16.31 -40.06 27.79
N ASN A 294 -16.20 -40.74 26.64
CA ASN A 294 -15.49 -42.03 26.56
C ASN A 294 -14.35 -42.07 25.54
N GLY A 295 -14.15 -41.01 24.75
CA GLY A 295 -13.11 -40.90 23.72
C GLY A 295 -13.09 -42.10 22.77
N ALA A 296 -11.90 -42.68 22.60
CA ALA A 296 -11.64 -43.80 21.68
C ALA A 296 -12.48 -45.06 21.94
N ALA A 297 -13.04 -45.25 23.14
CA ALA A 297 -13.95 -46.37 23.41
C ALA A 297 -15.25 -46.30 22.58
N THR A 298 -15.55 -45.16 21.95
CA THR A 298 -16.72 -44.98 21.06
C THR A 298 -16.49 -45.36 19.61
N THR A 299 -15.26 -45.73 19.20
CA THR A 299 -14.94 -46.15 17.83
C THR A 299 -15.90 -47.22 17.25
N PRO A 300 -16.37 -48.24 17.99
CA PRO A 300 -17.38 -49.18 17.48
C PRO A 300 -18.71 -48.52 17.09
N LEU A 301 -19.11 -47.44 17.77
CA LEU A 301 -20.33 -46.68 17.44
C LEU A 301 -20.13 -45.88 16.16
N VAL A 302 -18.95 -45.29 15.97
CA VAL A 302 -18.58 -44.57 14.74
C VAL A 302 -18.57 -45.54 13.56
N VAL A 303 -17.93 -46.70 13.71
CA VAL A 303 -17.92 -47.76 12.68
C VAL A 303 -19.33 -48.22 12.32
N LYS A 304 -20.20 -48.40 13.32
CA LYS A 304 -21.61 -48.76 13.10
C LYS A 304 -22.36 -47.67 12.32
N ALA A 305 -22.07 -46.40 12.59
CA ALA A 305 -22.71 -45.28 11.89
C ALA A 305 -22.40 -45.28 10.39
N LEU A 306 -21.27 -45.84 9.93
CA LEU A 306 -20.88 -45.88 8.52
C LEU A 306 -21.82 -46.69 7.62
N ALA A 307 -22.67 -47.54 8.20
CA ALA A 307 -23.69 -48.30 7.48
C ALA A 307 -25.04 -47.58 7.39
N ASP A 308 -25.18 -46.38 7.97
CA ASP A 308 -26.43 -45.62 7.95
C ASP A 308 -26.69 -44.96 6.58
N ASP A 309 -27.93 -44.88 6.13
CA ASP A 309 -28.25 -44.27 4.84
C ASP A 309 -28.07 -42.74 4.84
N CYS A 310 -28.17 -42.09 6.00
CA CYS A 310 -28.02 -40.64 6.14
C CYS A 310 -26.54 -40.22 6.12
N ARG A 311 -26.15 -39.52 5.05
CA ARG A 311 -24.77 -39.03 4.87
C ARG A 311 -24.31 -38.12 6.00
N GLU A 312 -25.17 -37.21 6.47
CA GLU A 312 -24.88 -36.29 7.56
C GLU A 312 -24.51 -37.06 8.83
N TYR A 313 -25.21 -38.15 9.12
CA TYR A 313 -24.92 -38.99 10.28
C TYR A 313 -23.62 -39.79 10.09
N ARG A 314 -23.42 -40.43 8.92
CA ARG A 314 -22.17 -41.18 8.63
C ARG A 314 -20.93 -40.29 8.74
N TYR A 315 -20.94 -39.16 8.03
CA TYR A 315 -19.79 -38.26 7.98
C TYR A 315 -19.62 -37.51 9.31
N GLY A 316 -20.72 -37.07 9.92
CA GLY A 316 -20.69 -36.46 11.25
C GLY A 316 -20.08 -37.37 12.31
N ALA A 317 -20.40 -38.67 12.30
CA ALA A 317 -19.81 -39.63 13.24
C ALA A 317 -18.28 -39.75 13.09
N MET A 318 -17.77 -39.77 11.85
CA MET A 318 -16.32 -39.74 11.61
C MET A 318 -15.70 -38.41 12.08
N ARG A 319 -16.35 -37.28 11.84
CA ARG A 319 -15.87 -35.97 12.31
C ARG A 319 -15.79 -35.88 13.83
N LEU A 320 -16.77 -36.42 14.55
CA LEU A 320 -16.73 -36.46 16.01
C LEU A 320 -15.53 -37.28 16.52
N SER A 321 -15.13 -38.32 15.78
CA SER A 321 -13.97 -39.15 16.15
C SER A 321 -12.61 -38.43 16.03
N GLU A 322 -12.53 -37.33 15.27
CA GLU A 322 -11.27 -36.61 15.02
C GLU A 322 -10.61 -36.13 16.32
N ALA A 323 -11.39 -35.86 17.36
CA ALA A 323 -10.89 -35.43 18.67
C ALA A 323 -10.02 -36.50 19.38
N TYR A 324 -10.14 -37.78 19.01
CA TYR A 324 -9.40 -38.88 19.63
C TYR A 324 -8.79 -39.86 18.62
N ALA A 325 -9.00 -39.67 17.32
CA ALA A 325 -8.65 -40.65 16.30
C ALA A 325 -7.15 -40.93 16.27
N ASP A 326 -6.82 -42.21 16.44
CA ASP A 326 -5.49 -42.79 16.35
C ASP A 326 -5.43 -43.82 15.21
N ASP A 327 -4.28 -44.46 15.04
CA ASP A 327 -4.10 -45.51 14.02
C ASP A 327 -5.10 -46.67 14.15
N ASN A 328 -5.52 -47.01 15.38
CA ASN A 328 -6.53 -48.04 15.60
C ASN A 328 -7.90 -47.59 15.08
N THR A 329 -8.26 -46.32 15.32
CA THR A 329 -9.48 -45.70 14.82
C THR A 329 -9.47 -45.64 13.30
N TYR A 330 -8.36 -45.18 12.69
CA TYR A 330 -8.20 -45.17 11.24
C TYR A 330 -8.31 -46.57 10.64
N ALA A 331 -7.67 -47.58 11.25
CA ALA A 331 -7.76 -48.97 10.81
C ALA A 331 -9.20 -49.53 10.92
N ALA A 332 -9.93 -49.19 11.97
CA ALA A 332 -11.31 -49.64 12.16
C ALA A 332 -12.26 -49.08 11.10
N VAL A 333 -12.13 -47.79 10.78
CA VAL A 333 -12.90 -47.11 9.72
C VAL A 333 -12.48 -47.62 8.34
N ALA A 334 -11.17 -47.65 8.03
CA ALA A 334 -10.64 -48.13 6.75
C ALA A 334 -11.01 -49.60 6.48
N GLY A 335 -11.09 -50.42 7.54
CA GLY A 335 -11.55 -51.81 7.46
C GLY A 335 -12.99 -51.97 6.94
N GLN A 336 -13.81 -50.92 6.92
CA GLN A 336 -15.17 -50.97 6.38
C GLN A 336 -15.24 -50.77 4.86
N LEU A 337 -14.17 -50.25 4.22
CA LEU A 337 -14.19 -49.87 2.79
C LEU A 337 -14.68 -50.99 1.86
N ALA A 338 -14.24 -52.23 2.10
CA ALA A 338 -14.55 -53.37 1.23
C ALA A 338 -16.04 -53.76 1.21
N LYS A 339 -16.77 -53.49 2.29
CA LYS A 339 -18.18 -53.86 2.46
C LYS A 339 -19.15 -52.66 2.43
N ALA A 340 -18.61 -51.44 2.42
CA ALA A 340 -19.40 -50.22 2.36
C ALA A 340 -20.05 -50.05 0.96
N ALA A 341 -21.20 -49.38 0.91
CA ALA A 341 -21.75 -48.88 -0.36
C ALA A 341 -20.83 -47.81 -0.96
N ASP A 342 -20.88 -47.59 -2.28
CA ASP A 342 -19.96 -46.67 -2.95
C ASP A 342 -20.01 -45.24 -2.39
N VAL A 343 -21.21 -44.72 -2.08
CA VAL A 343 -21.36 -43.41 -1.42
C VAL A 343 -20.68 -43.34 -0.04
N ALA A 344 -20.69 -44.45 0.72
CA ALA A 344 -20.02 -44.53 2.00
C ALA A 344 -18.49 -44.72 1.85
N LYS A 345 -18.03 -45.44 0.81
CA LYS A 345 -16.60 -45.51 0.46
C LYS A 345 -16.04 -44.12 0.18
N VAL A 346 -16.75 -43.30 -0.59
CA VAL A 346 -16.37 -41.91 -0.88
C VAL A 346 -16.20 -41.11 0.41
N ASP A 347 -17.17 -41.18 1.33
CA ASP A 347 -17.11 -40.49 2.62
C ASP A 347 -15.89 -40.96 3.46
N ILE A 348 -15.64 -42.27 3.53
CA ILE A 348 -14.51 -42.87 4.27
C ILE A 348 -13.16 -42.45 3.66
N LEU A 349 -12.99 -42.58 2.34
CA LEU A 349 -11.75 -42.23 1.63
C LEU A 349 -11.41 -40.75 1.84
N ASN A 350 -12.41 -39.87 1.69
CA ASN A 350 -12.23 -38.44 1.91
C ASN A 350 -11.82 -38.11 3.34
N TRP A 351 -12.41 -38.79 4.33
CA TRP A 351 -12.04 -38.60 5.73
C TRP A 351 -10.62 -39.09 6.02
N LEU A 352 -10.24 -40.31 5.60
CA LEU A 352 -8.87 -40.83 5.75
C LEU A 352 -7.82 -39.92 5.08
N GLY A 353 -8.17 -39.38 3.91
CA GLY A 353 -7.34 -38.40 3.20
C GLY A 353 -7.20 -37.09 3.95
N ALA A 354 -8.28 -36.56 4.53
CA ALA A 354 -8.28 -35.33 5.32
C ALA A 354 -7.48 -35.47 6.62
N GLN A 355 -7.50 -36.66 7.23
CA GLN A 355 -6.72 -36.97 8.44
C GLN A 355 -5.26 -37.35 8.14
N HIS A 356 -4.84 -37.37 6.87
CA HIS A 356 -3.50 -37.81 6.46
C HIS A 356 -3.11 -39.18 7.05
N ALA A 357 -4.05 -40.13 7.10
CA ALA A 357 -3.89 -41.42 7.77
C ALA A 357 -2.90 -42.36 7.03
N ALA A 358 -1.60 -42.09 7.17
CA ALA A 358 -0.52 -42.76 6.44
C ALA A 358 -0.47 -44.28 6.68
N SER A 359 -0.78 -44.73 7.90
CA SER A 359 -0.87 -46.15 8.25
C SER A 359 -1.90 -46.93 7.42
N GLN A 360 -2.86 -46.24 6.80
CA GLN A 360 -3.96 -46.83 6.04
C GLN A 360 -3.81 -46.75 4.52
N ILE A 361 -2.66 -46.27 4.00
CA ILE A 361 -2.48 -46.13 2.54
C ILE A 361 -2.65 -47.46 1.80
N ALA A 362 -2.27 -48.59 2.42
CA ALA A 362 -2.46 -49.92 1.84
C ALA A 362 -3.94 -50.30 1.65
N LYS A 363 -4.85 -49.71 2.44
CA LYS A 363 -6.30 -49.89 2.31
C LYS A 363 -6.92 -48.92 1.30
N VAL A 364 -6.35 -47.71 1.16
CA VAL A 364 -6.83 -46.67 0.24
C VAL A 364 -6.39 -46.93 -1.21
N ALA A 365 -5.12 -47.29 -1.41
CA ALA A 365 -4.48 -47.42 -2.72
C ALA A 365 -5.25 -48.28 -3.76
N PRO A 366 -5.85 -49.43 -3.40
CA PRO A 366 -6.59 -50.24 -4.37
C PRO A 366 -7.79 -49.52 -5.01
N TYR A 367 -8.39 -48.56 -4.31
CA TYR A 367 -9.57 -47.83 -4.79
C TYR A 367 -9.24 -46.75 -5.81
N VAL A 368 -7.96 -46.39 -5.99
CA VAL A 368 -7.51 -45.47 -7.07
C VAL A 368 -7.88 -46.03 -8.45
N ALA A 369 -7.94 -47.35 -8.59
CA ALA A 369 -8.32 -48.05 -9.82
C ALA A 369 -9.77 -48.56 -9.78
N SER A 370 -10.64 -48.00 -8.92
CA SER A 370 -12.05 -48.38 -8.88
C SER A 370 -12.73 -48.14 -10.22
N SER A 371 -13.67 -49.00 -10.59
CA SER A 371 -14.55 -48.81 -11.74
C SER A 371 -15.69 -47.81 -11.48
N ASN A 372 -15.86 -47.37 -10.23
CA ASN A 372 -16.77 -46.29 -9.87
C ASN A 372 -15.97 -44.98 -9.80
N ASP A 373 -16.31 -44.02 -10.67
CA ASP A 373 -15.56 -42.77 -10.85
C ASP A 373 -15.50 -41.93 -9.56
N ASP A 374 -16.59 -41.86 -8.78
CA ASP A 374 -16.61 -41.11 -7.52
C ASP A 374 -15.68 -41.74 -6.48
N VAL A 375 -15.68 -43.07 -6.40
CA VAL A 375 -14.79 -43.83 -5.50
C VAL A 375 -13.33 -43.66 -5.94
N ALA A 376 -13.04 -43.76 -7.24
CA ALA A 376 -11.70 -43.54 -7.77
C ALA A 376 -11.21 -42.11 -7.49
N CYS A 377 -12.04 -41.09 -7.73
CA CYS A 377 -11.70 -39.70 -7.46
C CYS A 377 -11.43 -39.45 -5.97
N ALA A 378 -12.26 -39.98 -5.08
CA ALA A 378 -12.06 -39.88 -3.64
C ALA A 378 -10.77 -40.59 -3.19
N ALA A 379 -10.48 -41.77 -3.75
CA ALA A 379 -9.25 -42.51 -3.46
C ALA A 379 -8.00 -41.80 -3.99
N ILE A 380 -8.06 -41.20 -5.18
CA ILE A 380 -6.99 -40.38 -5.74
C ILE A 380 -6.72 -39.17 -4.82
N ALA A 381 -7.77 -38.45 -4.42
CA ALA A 381 -7.64 -37.32 -3.52
C ALA A 381 -7.04 -37.74 -2.16
N ALA A 382 -7.50 -38.86 -1.61
CA ALA A 382 -7.00 -39.41 -0.35
C ALA A 382 -5.53 -39.83 -0.46
N ALA A 383 -5.18 -40.64 -1.47
CA ALA A 383 -3.80 -41.08 -1.72
C ALA A 383 -2.87 -39.88 -1.94
N SER A 384 -3.33 -38.84 -2.63
CA SER A 384 -2.54 -37.63 -2.88
C SER A 384 -2.24 -36.84 -1.61
N LYS A 385 -3.22 -36.71 -0.69
CA LYS A 385 -3.05 -36.04 0.60
C LYS A 385 -2.20 -36.87 1.57
N ILE A 386 -2.41 -38.18 1.60
CA ILE A 386 -1.65 -39.10 2.45
C ILE A 386 -0.18 -39.10 2.02
N GLY A 387 0.08 -39.26 0.72
CA GLY A 387 1.43 -39.29 0.17
C GLY A 387 2.18 -40.61 0.42
N GLY A 388 3.49 -40.57 0.23
CA GLY A 388 4.37 -41.74 0.37
C GLY A 388 4.44 -42.63 -0.88
N GLU A 389 5.40 -43.55 -0.88
CA GLU A 389 5.75 -44.36 -2.06
C GLU A 389 4.59 -45.23 -2.57
N GLN A 390 3.83 -45.85 -1.66
CA GLN A 390 2.69 -46.70 -2.04
C GLN A 390 1.55 -45.89 -2.67
N ALA A 391 1.27 -44.68 -2.17
CA ALA A 391 0.30 -43.78 -2.78
C ALA A 391 0.74 -43.37 -4.18
N LEU A 392 2.01 -42.96 -4.33
CA LEU A 392 2.57 -42.55 -5.61
C LEU A 392 2.50 -43.70 -6.61
N LYS A 393 2.88 -44.92 -6.22
CA LYS A 393 2.81 -46.12 -7.06
C LYS A 393 1.39 -46.38 -7.55
N ALA A 394 0.37 -46.22 -6.70
CA ALA A 394 -1.02 -46.41 -7.10
C ALA A 394 -1.49 -45.36 -8.12
N LEU A 395 -1.17 -44.08 -7.88
CA LEU A 395 -1.50 -42.98 -8.81
C LEU A 395 -0.77 -43.16 -10.15
N VAL A 396 0.53 -43.45 -10.12
CA VAL A 396 1.35 -43.66 -11.31
C VAL A 396 0.85 -44.88 -12.08
N ASN A 397 0.57 -46.01 -11.42
CA ASN A 397 0.00 -47.17 -12.10
C ASN A 397 -1.34 -46.86 -12.79
N ARG A 398 -2.16 -45.96 -12.23
CA ARG A 398 -3.39 -45.50 -12.87
C ARG A 398 -3.12 -44.60 -14.09
N VAL A 399 -2.05 -43.81 -14.08
CA VAL A 399 -1.58 -43.06 -15.26
C VAL A 399 -1.03 -44.01 -16.33
N GLU A 400 -0.38 -45.10 -15.95
CA GLU A 400 0.22 -46.05 -16.90
C GLU A 400 -0.82 -46.97 -17.56
N ASN A 401 -1.71 -47.54 -16.75
CA ASN A 401 -2.55 -48.66 -17.14
C ASN A 401 -4.05 -48.31 -17.10
N GLY A 402 -4.40 -47.07 -16.77
CA GLY A 402 -5.78 -46.60 -16.78
C GLY A 402 -6.28 -46.30 -18.19
N GLU A 403 -7.59 -46.37 -18.36
CA GLU A 403 -8.26 -45.84 -19.54
C GLU A 403 -8.55 -44.35 -19.34
N ALA A 404 -8.55 -43.59 -20.44
CA ALA A 404 -8.88 -42.17 -20.41
C ALA A 404 -10.31 -41.96 -19.90
N ASN A 405 -10.46 -41.17 -18.86
CA ASN A 405 -11.74 -40.80 -18.26
C ASN A 405 -11.61 -39.37 -17.76
N GLU A 406 -12.39 -38.45 -18.32
CA GLU A 406 -12.25 -37.01 -18.08
C GLU A 406 -12.30 -36.64 -16.58
N VAL A 407 -13.22 -37.23 -15.83
CA VAL A 407 -13.43 -36.93 -14.40
C VAL A 407 -12.27 -37.48 -13.56
N VAL A 408 -11.89 -38.74 -13.80
CA VAL A 408 -10.80 -39.40 -13.08
C VAL A 408 -9.44 -38.78 -13.44
N ASP A 409 -9.23 -38.41 -14.70
CA ASP A 409 -7.99 -37.78 -15.18
C ASP A 409 -7.83 -36.38 -14.59
N ALA A 410 -8.92 -35.61 -14.48
CA ALA A 410 -8.90 -34.33 -13.77
C ALA A 410 -8.52 -34.52 -12.28
N ALA A 411 -9.04 -35.56 -11.63
CA ALA A 411 -8.67 -35.91 -10.26
C ALA A 411 -7.20 -36.34 -10.16
N LEU A 412 -6.67 -37.12 -11.12
CA LEU A 412 -5.26 -37.52 -11.17
C LEU A 412 -4.33 -36.33 -11.33
N VAL A 413 -4.63 -35.42 -12.28
CA VAL A 413 -3.84 -34.20 -12.49
C VAL A 413 -3.83 -33.36 -11.21
N LYS A 414 -5.01 -33.13 -10.60
CA LYS A 414 -5.11 -32.39 -9.33
C LYS A 414 -4.33 -33.09 -8.22
N GLY A 415 -4.48 -34.40 -8.10
CA GLY A 415 -3.81 -35.23 -7.11
C GLY A 415 -2.29 -35.20 -7.21
N LEU A 416 -1.74 -35.36 -8.42
CA LEU A 416 -0.31 -35.27 -8.69
C LEU A 416 0.24 -33.85 -8.40
N LEU A 417 -0.51 -32.81 -8.74
CA LEU A 417 -0.12 -31.43 -8.45
C LEU A 417 -0.07 -31.16 -6.94
N SER A 418 -1.02 -31.68 -6.17
CA SER A 418 -1.10 -31.51 -4.71
C SER A 418 -0.48 -32.67 -3.93
N PHE A 419 0.30 -33.54 -4.57
CA PHE A 419 0.79 -34.76 -3.95
C PHE A 419 1.74 -34.44 -2.78
N ASN A 420 1.50 -35.06 -1.62
CA ASN A 420 2.36 -34.96 -0.46
C ASN A 420 3.65 -35.79 -0.65
N GLY A 421 4.58 -35.26 -1.45
CA GLY A 421 5.85 -35.90 -1.79
C GLY A 421 6.39 -35.46 -3.16
N SER A 422 7.50 -36.08 -3.56
CA SER A 422 8.06 -35.89 -4.91
C SER A 422 7.41 -36.85 -5.90
N ILE A 423 6.92 -36.32 -7.02
CA ILE A 423 6.42 -37.12 -8.15
C ILE A 423 7.39 -37.14 -9.33
N ASN A 424 8.51 -36.40 -9.23
CA ASN A 424 9.28 -35.96 -10.39
C ASN A 424 9.85 -37.13 -11.20
N ASP A 425 10.53 -38.06 -10.53
CA ASP A 425 11.22 -39.17 -11.19
C ASP A 425 10.23 -40.14 -11.83
N GLU A 426 9.17 -40.48 -11.10
CA GLU A 426 8.10 -41.36 -11.59
C GLU A 426 7.32 -40.73 -12.74
N LEU A 427 6.97 -39.44 -12.66
CA LEU A 427 6.31 -38.76 -13.78
C LEU A 427 7.21 -38.74 -15.03
N VAL A 428 8.51 -38.44 -14.87
CA VAL A 428 9.47 -38.48 -15.98
C VAL A 428 9.61 -39.88 -16.56
N ARG A 429 9.51 -40.93 -15.74
CA ARG A 429 9.54 -42.32 -16.20
C ARG A 429 8.33 -42.64 -17.08
N VAL A 430 7.12 -42.23 -16.67
CA VAL A 430 5.86 -42.66 -17.32
C VAL A 430 5.33 -41.73 -18.39
N MET A 431 5.78 -40.46 -18.45
CA MET A 431 5.17 -39.43 -19.29
C MET A 431 5.05 -39.73 -20.79
N ASP A 432 5.71 -40.78 -21.29
CA ASP A 432 5.79 -41.11 -22.70
C ASP A 432 5.43 -42.54 -23.08
N ILE A 433 4.99 -43.35 -22.13
CA ILE A 433 4.74 -44.78 -22.39
C ILE A 433 3.52 -45.00 -23.28
N ASN A 434 2.53 -44.11 -23.24
CA ASN A 434 1.33 -44.13 -24.07
C ASN A 434 0.69 -42.73 -24.15
N SER A 435 -0.38 -42.60 -24.96
CA SER A 435 -1.08 -41.33 -25.20
C SER A 435 -1.78 -40.76 -23.96
N HIS A 436 -2.34 -41.62 -23.11
CA HIS A 436 -3.01 -41.23 -21.86
C HIS A 436 -2.02 -40.63 -20.85
N ALA A 437 -0.91 -41.33 -20.59
CA ALA A 437 0.16 -40.84 -19.73
C ALA A 437 0.76 -39.53 -20.22
N ARG A 438 0.92 -39.37 -21.54
CA ARG A 438 1.36 -38.11 -22.15
C ARG A 438 0.36 -36.98 -21.91
N ALA A 439 -0.94 -37.23 -22.06
CA ALA A 439 -1.98 -36.24 -21.84
C ALA A 439 -2.00 -35.72 -20.39
N ILE A 440 -1.94 -36.63 -19.39
CA ILE A 440 -1.87 -36.25 -17.97
C ILE A 440 -0.57 -35.50 -17.69
N SER A 441 0.56 -36.00 -18.18
CA SER A 441 1.88 -35.39 -17.92
C SER A 441 1.99 -33.99 -18.49
N LYS A 442 1.42 -33.71 -19.67
CA LYS A 442 1.35 -32.34 -20.23
C LYS A 442 0.65 -31.38 -19.26
N GLN A 443 -0.51 -31.77 -18.73
CA GLN A 443 -1.27 -30.94 -17.80
C GLN A 443 -0.51 -30.71 -16.48
N VAL A 444 0.23 -31.69 -15.98
CA VAL A 444 1.06 -31.54 -14.78
C VAL A 444 2.27 -30.63 -15.06
N LEU A 445 2.99 -30.85 -16.16
CA LEU A 445 4.23 -30.15 -16.51
C LEU A 445 4.01 -28.67 -16.84
N THR A 446 2.83 -28.28 -17.32
CA THR A 446 2.51 -26.85 -17.49
C THR A 446 2.44 -26.09 -16.16
N LYS A 447 2.07 -26.78 -15.06
CA LYS A 447 1.83 -26.18 -13.75
C LYS A 447 2.94 -26.46 -12.72
N ARG A 448 3.78 -27.49 -12.94
CA ARG A 448 4.83 -27.91 -12.01
C ARG A 448 6.18 -28.00 -12.71
N ARG A 449 7.19 -27.36 -12.11
CA ARG A 449 8.57 -27.35 -12.61
C ARG A 449 9.31 -28.65 -12.27
N ILE A 450 9.53 -29.47 -13.29
CA ILE A 450 10.26 -30.73 -13.32
C ILE A 450 11.32 -30.65 -14.44
N PRO A 451 12.49 -30.04 -14.18
CA PRO A 451 13.50 -29.78 -15.21
C PRO A 451 13.98 -31.02 -15.98
N ALA A 452 14.01 -32.18 -15.32
CA ALA A 452 14.39 -33.45 -15.94
C ALA A 452 13.46 -33.88 -17.08
N ALA A 453 12.22 -33.37 -17.13
CA ALA A 453 11.26 -33.64 -18.19
C ALA A 453 11.54 -32.86 -19.48
N ALA A 454 12.27 -31.74 -19.42
CA ALA A 454 12.38 -30.78 -20.53
C ALA A 454 12.90 -31.41 -21.83
N SER A 455 13.91 -32.29 -21.74
CA SER A 455 14.47 -32.98 -22.92
C SER A 455 13.46 -33.93 -23.59
N LYS A 456 12.60 -34.60 -22.81
CA LYS A 456 11.54 -35.46 -23.37
C LYS A 456 10.43 -34.62 -24.01
N VAL A 457 10.02 -33.54 -23.35
CA VAL A 457 9.04 -32.59 -23.91
C VAL A 457 9.54 -31.96 -25.22
N LEU A 458 10.84 -31.65 -25.31
CA LEU A 458 11.43 -31.18 -26.58
C LEU A 458 11.27 -32.19 -27.71
N VAL A 459 11.47 -33.48 -27.44
CA VAL A 459 11.27 -34.55 -28.43
C VAL A 459 9.80 -34.62 -28.88
N TRP A 460 8.84 -34.32 -28.01
CA TRP A 460 7.41 -34.27 -28.38
C TRP A 460 7.14 -33.20 -29.42
N VAL A 461 7.77 -32.03 -29.25
CA VAL A 461 7.55 -30.88 -30.14
C VAL A 461 8.33 -31.01 -31.44
N ASP A 462 9.59 -31.42 -31.35
CA ASP A 462 10.51 -31.50 -32.50
C ASP A 462 10.18 -32.71 -33.40
N ASN A 463 10.39 -33.93 -32.88
CA ASN A 463 10.19 -35.16 -33.64
C ASN A 463 8.73 -35.60 -33.67
N GLY A 464 7.98 -35.32 -32.59
CA GLY A 464 6.58 -35.77 -32.45
C GLY A 464 5.55 -34.85 -33.07
N GLY A 465 5.92 -33.60 -33.40
CA GLY A 465 4.99 -32.58 -33.93
C GLY A 465 3.88 -32.16 -32.95
N ASP A 466 4.00 -32.44 -31.65
CA ASP A 466 3.00 -32.09 -30.64
C ASP A 466 3.20 -30.66 -30.11
N ASP A 467 2.76 -29.67 -30.89
CA ASP A 467 2.85 -28.25 -30.49
C ASP A 467 2.06 -27.93 -29.21
N SER A 468 1.08 -28.78 -28.82
CA SER A 468 0.36 -28.62 -27.55
C SER A 468 1.25 -28.80 -26.32
N ALA A 469 2.46 -29.35 -26.49
CA ALA A 469 3.46 -29.52 -25.44
C ALA A 469 4.35 -28.28 -25.21
N ILE A 470 4.32 -27.26 -26.09
CA ILE A 470 5.13 -26.04 -25.95
C ILE A 470 4.93 -25.34 -24.59
N PRO A 471 3.71 -25.20 -24.05
CA PRO A 471 3.51 -24.60 -22.73
C PRO A 471 4.20 -25.36 -21.58
N ALA A 472 4.49 -26.66 -21.73
CA ALA A 472 5.29 -27.36 -20.73
C ALA A 472 6.78 -26.93 -20.78
N LEU A 473 7.30 -26.50 -21.93
CA LEU A 473 8.68 -26.01 -22.04
C LEU A 473 8.87 -24.66 -21.36
N THR A 474 7.85 -23.79 -21.32
CA THR A 474 7.95 -22.50 -20.61
C THR A 474 8.13 -22.67 -19.10
N THR A 475 7.60 -23.74 -18.53
CA THR A 475 7.74 -24.07 -17.11
C THR A 475 9.02 -24.87 -16.80
N ASN A 476 9.42 -25.77 -17.70
CA ASN A 476 10.42 -26.81 -17.40
C ASN A 476 11.79 -26.61 -18.05
N ALA A 477 11.90 -25.80 -19.09
CA ALA A 477 13.16 -25.61 -19.79
C ALA A 477 14.27 -25.08 -18.86
N THR A 478 15.49 -25.50 -19.19
CA THR A 478 16.72 -25.07 -18.52
C THR A 478 17.72 -24.55 -19.53
N GLU A 479 18.81 -23.94 -19.06
CA GLU A 479 19.93 -23.49 -19.88
C GLU A 479 20.44 -24.59 -20.84
N LYS A 480 20.44 -25.86 -20.41
CA LYS A 480 20.84 -27.01 -21.24
C LYS A 480 19.99 -27.16 -22.51
N ASN A 481 18.76 -26.66 -22.47
CA ASN A 481 17.78 -26.72 -23.56
C ASN A 481 17.86 -25.49 -24.48
N PHE A 482 18.63 -24.44 -24.14
CA PHE A 482 18.65 -23.16 -24.84
C PHE A 482 18.87 -23.28 -26.35
N ASN A 483 19.88 -24.06 -26.77
CA ASN A 483 20.20 -24.23 -28.18
C ASN A 483 19.08 -24.96 -28.96
N ALA A 484 18.47 -25.98 -28.35
CA ALA A 484 17.37 -26.71 -28.97
C ALA A 484 16.12 -25.82 -29.13
N LEU A 485 15.80 -25.03 -28.11
CA LEU A 485 14.69 -24.06 -28.16
C LEU A 485 14.93 -23.00 -29.24
N CYS A 486 16.16 -22.49 -29.36
CA CYS A 486 16.54 -21.55 -30.41
C CYS A 486 16.40 -22.17 -31.81
N ASN A 487 16.82 -23.42 -32.00
CA ASN A 487 16.64 -24.11 -33.28
C ASN A 487 15.14 -24.22 -33.66
N LEU A 488 14.29 -24.59 -32.71
CA LEU A 488 12.83 -24.66 -32.93
C LEU A 488 12.23 -23.27 -33.21
N PHE A 489 12.74 -22.22 -32.56
CA PHE A 489 12.33 -20.84 -32.82
C PHE A 489 12.64 -20.41 -34.25
N GLU A 490 13.84 -20.73 -34.74
CA GLU A 490 14.28 -20.41 -36.10
C GLU A 490 13.53 -21.21 -37.17
N GLN A 491 12.97 -22.37 -36.81
CA GLN A 491 12.03 -23.16 -37.64
C GLN A 491 10.60 -22.59 -37.66
N GLY A 492 10.31 -21.54 -36.87
CA GLY A 492 9.01 -20.87 -36.84
C GLY A 492 8.08 -21.29 -35.70
N LYS A 493 8.54 -22.12 -34.74
CA LYS A 493 7.73 -22.46 -33.55
C LYS A 493 7.81 -21.34 -32.51
N PRO A 494 6.74 -21.01 -31.76
CA PRO A 494 6.71 -19.90 -30.80
C PRO A 494 7.48 -20.23 -29.50
N MET A 495 8.80 -20.17 -29.55
CA MET A 495 9.71 -20.58 -28.45
C MET A 495 10.25 -19.42 -27.62
N ASN A 496 9.86 -18.18 -27.92
CA ASN A 496 10.32 -16.96 -27.26
C ASN A 496 10.26 -17.04 -25.73
N GLU A 497 9.11 -17.42 -25.16
CA GLU A 497 8.95 -17.53 -23.71
C GLU A 497 9.80 -18.64 -23.10
N ALA A 498 9.85 -19.81 -23.75
CA ALA A 498 10.65 -20.94 -23.28
C ALA A 498 12.15 -20.62 -23.30
N ILE A 499 12.63 -19.88 -24.31
CA ILE A 499 14.02 -19.42 -24.40
C ILE A 499 14.35 -18.49 -23.22
N ILE A 500 13.51 -17.50 -22.94
CA ILE A 500 13.71 -16.55 -21.82
C ILE A 500 13.71 -17.33 -20.51
N LYS A 501 12.73 -18.22 -20.31
CA LYS A 501 12.61 -19.05 -19.10
C LYS A 501 13.79 -19.99 -18.90
N ALA A 502 14.38 -20.53 -19.97
CA ALA A 502 15.55 -21.39 -19.90
C ALA A 502 16.78 -20.69 -19.30
N ILE A 503 16.95 -19.39 -19.56
CA ILE A 503 18.11 -18.60 -19.11
C ILE A 503 17.79 -17.62 -17.98
N GLN A 504 16.54 -17.56 -17.50
CA GLN A 504 16.07 -16.56 -16.52
C GLN A 504 16.87 -16.53 -15.20
N THR A 505 17.58 -17.63 -14.86
CA THR A 505 18.40 -17.72 -13.65
C THR A 505 19.75 -17.02 -13.78
N LYS A 506 20.14 -16.59 -14.99
CA LYS A 506 21.37 -15.82 -15.23
C LYS A 506 21.12 -14.33 -14.99
N PRO A 507 22.16 -13.54 -14.66
CA PRO A 507 22.06 -12.08 -14.66
C PRO A 507 21.59 -11.54 -16.03
N ALA A 508 20.85 -10.43 -16.05
CA ALA A 508 20.29 -9.85 -17.28
C ALA A 508 21.34 -9.62 -18.38
N ALA A 509 22.52 -9.10 -18.03
CA ALA A 509 23.62 -8.89 -18.97
C ALA A 509 24.13 -10.21 -19.60
N GLU A 510 24.19 -11.30 -18.82
CA GLU A 510 24.55 -12.62 -19.35
C GLU A 510 23.45 -13.19 -20.24
N GLN A 511 22.18 -12.99 -19.89
CA GLN A 511 21.06 -13.39 -20.75
C GLN A 511 21.13 -12.68 -22.11
N ALA A 512 21.31 -11.35 -22.10
CA ALA A 512 21.47 -10.57 -23.32
C ALA A 512 22.66 -11.03 -24.17
N LYS A 513 23.81 -11.30 -23.53
CA LYS A 513 24.99 -11.86 -24.20
C LYS A 513 24.68 -13.19 -24.89
N MET A 514 24.03 -14.13 -24.21
CA MET A 514 23.65 -15.42 -24.80
C MET A 514 22.73 -15.25 -26.03
N ILE A 515 21.75 -14.35 -25.94
CA ILE A 515 20.84 -14.06 -27.07
C ILE A 515 21.62 -13.41 -28.23
N GLN A 516 22.49 -12.44 -27.96
CA GLN A 516 23.31 -11.78 -28.99
C GLN A 516 24.27 -12.75 -29.68
N GLU A 517 24.91 -13.65 -28.93
CA GLU A 517 25.75 -14.72 -29.49
C GLU A 517 24.95 -15.68 -30.39
N ARG A 518 23.68 -15.95 -30.04
CA ARG A 518 22.77 -16.71 -30.91
C ARG A 518 22.39 -15.92 -32.15
N MET A 519 22.02 -14.65 -32.00
CA MET A 519 21.68 -13.75 -33.11
C MET A 519 22.79 -13.66 -34.15
N ALA A 520 24.05 -13.60 -33.72
CA ALA A 520 25.21 -13.57 -34.62
C ALA A 520 25.32 -14.83 -35.51
N LYS A 521 24.77 -15.96 -35.06
CA LYS A 521 24.76 -17.25 -35.79
C LYS A 521 23.48 -17.48 -36.60
N ALA A 522 22.41 -16.74 -36.31
CA ALA A 522 21.08 -16.94 -36.90
C ALA A 522 20.92 -16.43 -38.34
N GLY A 523 21.93 -15.73 -38.90
CA GLY A 523 21.91 -15.24 -40.28
C GLY A 523 20.67 -14.39 -40.61
N ALA A 524 19.92 -14.78 -41.64
CA ALA A 524 18.69 -14.08 -42.05
C ALA A 524 17.59 -14.08 -40.98
N LYS A 525 17.63 -15.03 -40.03
CA LYS A 525 16.66 -15.15 -38.93
C LYS A 525 16.99 -14.29 -37.72
N LYS A 526 18.11 -13.54 -37.71
CA LYS A 526 18.53 -12.72 -36.55
C LYS A 526 17.43 -11.79 -35.99
N HIS A 527 16.52 -11.31 -36.84
CA HIS A 527 15.51 -10.33 -36.48
C HIS A 527 14.44 -10.86 -35.50
N ILE A 528 14.14 -12.17 -35.51
CA ILE A 528 13.13 -12.77 -34.62
C ILE A 528 13.53 -12.69 -33.14
N TYR A 529 14.82 -12.44 -32.85
CA TYR A 529 15.35 -12.36 -31.50
C TYR A 529 15.26 -10.96 -30.87
N TYR A 530 14.90 -9.90 -31.60
CA TYR A 530 14.81 -8.56 -31.00
C TYR A 530 13.80 -8.50 -29.82
N PRO A 531 12.59 -9.09 -29.92
CA PRO A 531 11.68 -9.15 -28.78
C PRO A 531 12.22 -10.01 -27.62
N VAL A 532 12.92 -11.12 -27.94
CA VAL A 532 13.55 -12.01 -26.93
C VAL A 532 14.67 -11.28 -26.19
N LEU A 533 15.48 -10.51 -26.92
CA LEU A 533 16.56 -9.70 -26.38
C LEU A 533 16.00 -8.57 -25.49
N ALA A 534 14.94 -7.89 -25.92
CA ALA A 534 14.28 -6.86 -25.12
C ALA A 534 13.75 -7.42 -23.79
N ALA A 535 13.17 -8.61 -23.81
CA ALA A 535 12.59 -9.26 -22.63
C ALA A 535 13.63 -9.64 -21.56
N THR A 536 14.93 -9.63 -21.87
CA THR A 536 15.99 -9.79 -20.87
C THR A 536 16.07 -8.63 -19.87
N GLY A 537 15.56 -7.45 -20.25
CA GLY A 537 15.64 -6.21 -19.46
C GLY A 537 17.05 -5.64 -19.31
N ALA A 538 18.05 -6.16 -20.04
CA ALA A 538 19.43 -5.72 -19.96
C ALA A 538 19.64 -4.39 -20.71
N LYS A 539 20.51 -3.51 -20.20
CA LYS A 539 20.86 -2.25 -20.88
C LYS A 539 21.57 -2.51 -22.21
N GLU A 540 22.32 -3.60 -22.28
CA GLU A 540 23.05 -4.08 -23.46
C GLU A 540 22.11 -4.48 -24.60
N ALA A 541 20.81 -4.68 -24.34
CA ALA A 541 19.80 -4.93 -25.36
C ALA A 541 19.45 -3.68 -26.18
N VAL A 542 19.61 -2.48 -25.60
CA VAL A 542 19.11 -1.22 -26.18
C VAL A 542 19.77 -0.92 -27.52
N ALA A 543 21.11 -0.83 -27.55
CA ALA A 543 21.83 -0.42 -28.76
C ALA A 543 21.61 -1.37 -29.96
N PRO A 544 21.68 -2.72 -29.81
CA PRO A 544 21.39 -3.63 -30.93
C PRO A 544 19.97 -3.52 -31.48
N ILE A 545 18.97 -3.25 -30.63
CA ILE A 545 17.57 -3.10 -31.04
C ILE A 545 17.37 -1.77 -31.78
N VAL A 546 17.93 -0.68 -31.25
CA VAL A 546 17.88 0.64 -31.91
C VAL A 546 18.56 0.60 -33.27
N GLU A 547 19.76 0.02 -33.36
CA GLU A 547 20.48 -0.14 -34.63
C GLU A 547 19.69 -1.03 -35.59
N GLY A 548 19.14 -2.14 -35.09
CA GLY A 548 18.29 -3.03 -35.87
C GLY A 548 17.09 -2.33 -36.49
N TYR A 549 16.46 -1.41 -35.76
CA TYR A 549 15.35 -0.61 -36.28
C TYR A 549 15.81 0.40 -37.36
N LYS A 550 16.93 1.09 -37.13
CA LYS A 550 17.47 2.12 -38.04
C LYS A 550 18.04 1.53 -39.34
N SER A 551 18.65 0.34 -39.27
CA SER A 551 19.37 -0.26 -40.40
C SER A 551 18.51 -1.22 -41.25
N SER A 552 17.30 -1.58 -40.81
CA SER A 552 16.49 -2.63 -41.43
C SER A 552 15.22 -2.09 -42.08
N THR A 553 14.63 -2.87 -42.98
CA THR A 553 13.33 -2.61 -43.62
C THR A 553 12.43 -3.84 -43.52
N GLY A 554 11.13 -3.67 -43.76
CA GLY A 554 10.17 -4.78 -43.82
C GLY A 554 10.01 -5.51 -42.47
N GLU A 555 9.93 -6.84 -42.50
CA GLU A 555 9.73 -7.69 -41.32
C GLU A 555 10.80 -7.49 -40.24
N ALA A 556 12.07 -7.36 -40.63
CA ALA A 556 13.16 -7.16 -39.70
C ALA A 556 13.05 -5.82 -38.92
N GLN A 557 12.60 -4.75 -39.60
CA GLN A 557 12.33 -3.46 -38.95
C GLN A 557 11.15 -3.56 -37.98
N LYS A 558 10.10 -4.33 -38.33
CA LYS A 558 8.93 -4.54 -37.47
C LYS A 558 9.32 -5.31 -36.19
N SER A 559 10.10 -6.39 -36.29
CA SER A 559 10.57 -7.12 -35.11
C SER A 559 11.50 -6.26 -34.22
N ALA A 560 12.36 -5.44 -34.81
CA ALA A 560 13.18 -4.49 -34.04
C ALA A 560 12.30 -3.44 -33.33
N PHE A 561 11.25 -2.94 -33.99
CA PHE A 561 10.27 -2.03 -33.40
C PHE A 561 9.47 -2.67 -32.25
N GLU A 562 9.09 -3.94 -32.37
CA GLU A 562 8.50 -4.70 -31.26
C GLU A 562 9.47 -4.79 -30.08
N GLY A 563 10.76 -5.02 -30.35
CA GLY A 563 11.83 -4.92 -29.35
C GLY A 563 11.88 -3.54 -28.69
N LEU A 564 11.85 -2.45 -29.46
CA LEU A 564 11.82 -1.08 -28.92
C LEU A 564 10.61 -0.87 -28.01
N CYS A 565 9.45 -1.42 -28.38
CA CYS A 565 8.24 -1.31 -27.58
C CYS A 565 8.29 -2.10 -26.27
N ALA A 566 9.11 -3.15 -26.18
CA ALA A 566 9.28 -3.95 -24.97
C ALA A 566 10.36 -3.39 -24.00
N LEU A 567 11.25 -2.50 -24.47
CA LEU A 567 12.31 -1.92 -23.65
C LEU A 567 11.77 -0.86 -22.67
N ASN A 568 12.17 -0.95 -21.40
CA ASN A 568 11.86 0.03 -20.35
C ASN A 568 13.04 0.98 -20.07
N ASP A 569 13.61 1.58 -21.12
CA ASP A 569 14.75 2.49 -21.02
C ASP A 569 14.44 3.82 -21.73
N ALA A 570 14.51 4.94 -21.01
CA ALA A 570 14.15 6.26 -21.56
C ALA A 570 15.05 6.71 -22.73
N SER A 571 16.25 6.14 -22.88
CA SER A 571 17.15 6.45 -24.01
C SER A 571 16.58 6.05 -25.37
N VAL A 572 15.54 5.20 -25.43
CA VAL A 572 14.88 4.83 -26.69
C VAL A 572 13.80 5.81 -27.13
N LEU A 573 13.44 6.80 -26.29
CA LEU A 573 12.41 7.80 -26.61
C LEU A 573 12.68 8.53 -27.93
N PRO A 574 13.91 8.98 -28.26
CA PRO A 574 14.19 9.60 -29.56
C PRO A 574 13.87 8.68 -30.74
N THR A 575 14.26 7.40 -30.67
CA THR A 575 13.99 6.41 -31.72
C THR A 575 12.49 6.09 -31.85
N LEU A 576 11.76 6.05 -30.74
CA LEU A 576 10.29 5.92 -30.77
C LEU A 576 9.62 7.15 -31.40
N LEU A 577 10.15 8.35 -31.16
CA LEU A 577 9.66 9.58 -31.80
C LEU A 577 9.95 9.58 -33.31
N GLU A 578 11.15 9.18 -33.72
CA GLU A 578 11.50 8.96 -35.14
C GLU A 578 10.52 7.97 -35.81
N ALA A 579 10.17 6.89 -35.10
CA ALA A 579 9.25 5.87 -35.60
C ALA A 579 7.83 6.39 -35.87
N THR A 580 7.45 7.55 -35.32
CA THR A 580 6.15 8.18 -35.60
C THR A 580 6.02 8.69 -37.03
N ALA A 581 7.13 8.89 -37.73
CA ALA A 581 7.14 9.25 -39.15
C ALA A 581 6.73 8.09 -40.07
N ASN A 582 6.81 6.84 -39.60
CA ASN A 582 6.36 5.68 -40.34
C ASN A 582 4.84 5.49 -40.14
N ALA A 583 4.06 5.65 -41.22
CA ALA A 583 2.61 5.58 -41.16
C ALA A 583 2.05 4.25 -40.59
N GLU A 584 2.74 3.12 -40.80
CA GLU A 584 2.30 1.81 -40.27
C GLU A 584 2.59 1.69 -38.76
N LEU A 585 3.65 2.32 -38.27
CA LEU A 585 4.10 2.19 -36.88
C LEU A 585 3.62 3.33 -35.98
N LYS A 586 3.17 4.45 -36.59
CA LYS A 586 2.89 5.72 -35.92
C LYS A 586 2.08 5.57 -34.64
N ASP A 587 0.93 4.92 -34.72
CA ASP A 587 0.03 4.80 -33.57
C ASP A 587 0.64 4.00 -32.43
N LYS A 588 1.32 2.89 -32.73
CA LYS A 588 2.02 2.08 -31.71
C LYS A 588 3.20 2.84 -31.12
N ALA A 589 3.94 3.58 -31.95
CA ALA A 589 5.12 4.34 -31.55
C ALA A 589 4.74 5.46 -30.58
N ILE A 590 3.70 6.24 -30.92
CA ILE A 590 3.18 7.32 -30.08
C ILE A 590 2.62 6.77 -28.78
N ALA A 591 1.83 5.69 -28.83
CA ALA A 591 1.30 5.05 -27.64
C ALA A 591 2.42 4.64 -26.66
N ARG A 592 3.46 3.99 -27.19
CA ARG A 592 4.60 3.57 -26.39
C ARG A 592 5.41 4.75 -25.88
N TYR A 593 5.64 5.76 -26.71
CA TYR A 593 6.40 6.96 -26.35
C TYR A 593 5.75 7.70 -25.15
N ILE A 594 4.43 7.89 -25.17
CA ILE A 594 3.67 8.48 -24.06
C ILE A 594 3.79 7.62 -22.79
N ALA A 595 3.56 6.30 -22.91
CA ALA A 595 3.61 5.38 -21.78
C ALA A 595 5.00 5.30 -21.14
N LEU A 596 6.06 5.19 -21.96
CA LEU A 596 7.44 5.12 -21.49
C LEU A 596 7.88 6.45 -20.86
N THR A 597 7.47 7.59 -21.41
CA THR A 597 7.71 8.91 -20.79
C THR A 597 7.16 8.93 -19.37
N GLY A 598 5.91 8.49 -19.17
CA GLY A 598 5.29 8.47 -17.84
C GLY A 598 5.98 7.53 -16.85
N ALA A 599 6.36 6.33 -17.31
CA ALA A 599 7.00 5.29 -16.50
C ALA A 599 8.49 5.56 -16.19
N SER A 600 9.13 6.51 -16.88
CA SER A 600 10.55 6.81 -16.71
C SER A 600 10.85 7.65 -15.45
N ASN A 601 12.11 7.61 -15.02
CA ASN A 601 12.66 8.44 -13.95
C ASN A 601 13.05 9.86 -14.41
N LEU A 602 12.53 10.30 -15.55
CA LEU A 602 12.70 11.68 -16.01
C LEU A 602 12.04 12.65 -15.02
N ASN A 603 12.61 13.85 -14.87
CA ASN A 603 11.98 14.89 -14.06
C ASN A 603 10.71 15.43 -14.77
N ASN A 604 9.91 16.21 -14.03
CA ASN A 604 8.64 16.71 -14.52
C ASN A 604 8.76 17.57 -15.78
N ASP A 605 9.80 18.39 -15.88
CA ASP A 605 10.05 19.26 -17.04
C ASP A 605 10.40 18.46 -18.29
N GLN A 606 11.25 17.43 -18.14
CA GLN A 606 11.57 16.49 -19.22
C GLN A 606 10.33 15.73 -19.69
N LYS A 607 9.45 15.32 -18.76
CA LYS A 607 8.18 14.67 -19.10
C LYS A 607 7.25 15.61 -19.86
N TYR A 608 7.10 16.86 -19.42
CA TYR A 608 6.37 17.91 -20.12
C TYR A 608 6.85 18.06 -21.57
N MET A 609 8.17 18.21 -21.77
CA MET A 609 8.75 18.38 -23.10
C MET A 609 8.47 17.18 -24.02
N ASN A 610 8.52 15.96 -23.49
CA ASN A 610 8.18 14.77 -24.26
C ASN A 610 6.69 14.72 -24.61
N TYR A 611 5.78 14.99 -23.67
CA TYR A 611 4.35 15.03 -23.99
C TYR A 611 3.99 16.11 -25.01
N ARG A 612 4.64 17.28 -24.95
CA ARG A 612 4.54 18.32 -25.97
C ARG A 612 4.97 17.80 -27.35
N LYS A 613 6.15 17.18 -27.47
CA LYS A 613 6.61 16.56 -28.73
C LYS A 613 5.64 15.51 -29.25
N ALA A 614 5.03 14.71 -28.37
CA ALA A 614 4.02 13.74 -28.77
C ALA A 614 2.79 14.43 -29.40
N LEU A 615 2.32 15.54 -28.84
CA LEU A 615 1.23 16.34 -29.38
C LEU A 615 1.58 17.00 -30.73
N GLU A 616 2.82 17.50 -30.87
CA GLU A 616 3.35 18.11 -32.11
C GLU A 616 3.40 17.13 -33.28
N THR A 617 3.47 15.82 -33.04
CA THR A 617 3.39 14.78 -34.10
C THR A 617 2.00 14.66 -34.75
N ASN A 618 1.04 15.46 -34.31
CA ASN A 618 -0.38 15.41 -34.64
C ASN A 618 -0.91 13.96 -34.57
N PRO A 619 -0.98 13.39 -33.36
CA PRO A 619 -1.43 12.02 -33.15
C PRO A 619 -2.94 11.88 -33.41
N ALA A 620 -3.39 10.64 -33.64
CA ALA A 620 -4.81 10.33 -33.63
C ALA A 620 -5.47 10.74 -32.31
N LEU A 621 -6.76 11.10 -32.35
CA LEU A 621 -7.49 11.71 -31.22
C LEU A 621 -7.29 10.97 -29.88
N LYS A 622 -7.34 9.63 -29.91
CA LYS A 622 -7.10 8.79 -28.73
C LYS A 622 -5.77 9.11 -28.04
N TYR A 623 -4.69 9.17 -28.80
CA TYR A 623 -3.34 9.41 -28.27
C TYR A 623 -3.12 10.89 -27.94
N LYS A 624 -3.81 11.80 -28.65
CA LYS A 624 -3.86 13.23 -28.31
C LYS A 624 -4.44 13.41 -26.89
N ASN A 625 -5.59 12.80 -26.62
CA ASN A 625 -6.20 12.83 -25.28
C ASN A 625 -5.36 12.11 -24.22
N GLN A 626 -4.68 11.02 -24.56
CA GLN A 626 -3.73 10.38 -23.63
C GLN A 626 -2.55 11.28 -23.27
N ALA A 627 -1.93 11.96 -24.24
CA ALA A 627 -0.86 12.91 -23.97
C ALA A 627 -1.35 14.11 -23.15
N LEU A 628 -2.54 14.64 -23.45
CA LEU A 628 -3.16 15.72 -22.68
C LEU A 628 -3.42 15.32 -21.23
N SER A 629 -3.97 14.14 -20.98
CA SER A 629 -4.13 13.63 -19.62
C SER A 629 -2.79 13.39 -18.92
N ALA A 630 -1.78 12.89 -19.63
CA ALA A 630 -0.46 12.63 -19.05
C ALA A 630 0.29 13.92 -18.65
N LEU A 631 -0.02 15.06 -19.28
CA LEU A 631 0.51 16.37 -18.86
C LEU A 631 0.17 16.70 -17.41
N SER A 632 -0.94 16.20 -16.85
CA SER A 632 -1.30 16.51 -15.46
C SER A 632 -0.23 16.04 -14.49
N ALA A 633 0.38 14.87 -14.72
CA ALA A 633 1.43 14.32 -13.86
C ALA A 633 2.72 15.16 -13.82
N THR A 634 2.90 16.10 -14.75
CA THR A 634 4.06 17.00 -14.78
C THR A 634 3.95 18.14 -13.77
N GLN A 635 2.72 18.49 -13.35
CA GLN A 635 2.48 19.42 -12.23
C GLN A 635 3.20 20.78 -12.39
N ASN A 636 3.31 21.30 -13.63
CA ASN A 636 3.90 22.61 -13.92
C ASN A 636 2.95 23.51 -14.74
N TYR A 637 3.17 24.82 -14.69
CA TYR A 637 2.33 25.85 -15.29
C TYR A 637 2.25 25.68 -16.82
N GLN A 638 3.36 25.38 -17.48
CA GLN A 638 3.41 25.22 -18.93
C GLN A 638 2.56 24.05 -19.41
N ALA A 639 2.48 22.96 -18.65
CA ALA A 639 1.60 21.85 -18.98
C ALA A 639 0.13 22.24 -18.89
N MET A 640 -0.25 23.06 -17.90
CA MET A 640 -1.58 23.64 -17.79
C MET A 640 -1.88 24.58 -18.97
N MET A 641 -0.96 25.48 -19.32
CA MET A 641 -1.13 26.39 -20.44
C MET A 641 -1.20 25.65 -21.77
N LEU A 642 -0.32 24.68 -22.00
CA LEU A 642 -0.36 23.83 -23.19
C LEU A 642 -1.68 23.07 -23.29
N ALA A 643 -2.17 22.50 -22.18
CA ALA A 643 -3.48 21.84 -22.17
C ALA A 643 -4.61 22.82 -22.52
N SER A 644 -4.53 24.08 -22.05
CA SER A 644 -5.55 25.10 -22.32
C SER A 644 -5.73 25.40 -23.81
N GLU A 645 -4.67 25.30 -24.62
CA GLU A 645 -4.72 25.48 -26.07
C GLU A 645 -5.62 24.44 -26.77
N TYR A 646 -5.87 23.30 -26.14
CA TYR A 646 -6.71 22.22 -26.66
C TYR A 646 -8.15 22.27 -26.14
N MET A 647 -8.52 23.28 -25.34
CA MET A 647 -9.87 23.40 -24.77
C MET A 647 -10.93 23.84 -25.79
N ASP A 648 -10.55 24.52 -26.87
CA ASP A 648 -11.51 25.01 -27.87
C ASP A 648 -11.90 23.95 -28.91
N ASN A 649 -11.25 22.79 -28.91
CA ASN A 649 -11.62 21.66 -29.74
C ASN A 649 -12.48 20.68 -28.94
N ALA A 650 -13.74 20.48 -29.37
CA ALA A 650 -14.73 19.66 -28.68
C ALA A 650 -14.27 18.21 -28.39
N GLU A 651 -13.42 17.63 -29.22
CA GLU A 651 -12.94 16.24 -29.04
C GLU A 651 -11.82 16.13 -27.99
N THR A 652 -11.10 17.21 -27.73
CA THR A 652 -9.99 17.28 -26.75
C THR A 652 -10.34 18.06 -25.50
N ALA A 653 -11.41 18.86 -25.54
CA ALA A 653 -11.76 19.84 -24.51
C ALA A 653 -11.87 19.24 -23.11
N GLN A 654 -12.49 18.07 -22.99
CA GLN A 654 -12.69 17.42 -21.69
C GLN A 654 -11.37 16.92 -21.06
N ALA A 655 -10.47 16.35 -21.87
CA ALA A 655 -9.16 15.88 -21.40
C ALA A 655 -8.28 17.07 -20.99
N ALA A 656 -8.25 18.11 -21.83
CA ALA A 656 -7.57 19.37 -21.55
C ALA A 656 -8.09 20.05 -20.28
N ALA A 657 -9.41 20.17 -20.12
CA ALA A 657 -10.03 20.81 -18.96
C ALA A 657 -9.72 20.08 -17.65
N ASN A 658 -9.74 18.74 -17.65
CA ASN A 658 -9.36 17.94 -16.48
C ASN A 658 -7.88 18.12 -16.12
N THR A 659 -6.98 18.20 -17.11
CA THR A 659 -5.56 18.47 -16.89
C THR A 659 -5.32 19.85 -16.28
N VAL A 660 -5.97 20.89 -16.82
CA VAL A 660 -5.89 22.26 -16.28
C VAL A 660 -6.40 22.28 -14.84
N LEU A 661 -7.56 21.67 -14.58
CA LEU A 661 -8.13 21.59 -13.23
C LEU A 661 -7.17 20.95 -12.23
N GLU A 662 -6.60 19.80 -12.60
CA GLU A 662 -5.73 19.03 -11.72
C GLU A 662 -4.45 19.79 -11.37
N ILE A 663 -3.79 20.42 -12.35
CA ILE A 663 -2.58 21.19 -12.09
C ILE A 663 -2.91 22.44 -11.27
N ALA A 664 -3.90 23.23 -11.69
CA ALA A 664 -4.25 24.49 -11.03
C ALA A 664 -4.60 24.31 -9.55
N THR A 665 -5.41 23.29 -9.22
CA THR A 665 -5.88 23.08 -7.85
C THR A 665 -4.83 22.53 -6.90
N LYS A 666 -3.80 21.84 -7.43
CA LYS A 666 -2.66 21.34 -6.65
C LYS A 666 -1.57 22.39 -6.43
N HIS A 667 -1.56 23.45 -7.25
CA HIS A 667 -0.57 24.53 -7.22
C HIS A 667 -1.23 25.91 -7.01
N PRO A 668 -1.70 26.23 -5.79
CA PRO A 668 -2.27 27.54 -5.46
C PRO A 668 -1.34 28.73 -5.76
N GLU A 669 -0.03 28.50 -5.78
CA GLU A 669 0.97 29.48 -6.19
C GLU A 669 0.88 29.88 -7.67
N PHE A 670 0.30 29.05 -8.54
CA PHE A 670 0.04 29.43 -9.93
C PHE A 670 -1.19 30.33 -10.08
N TYR A 671 -2.01 30.45 -9.04
CA TYR A 671 -3.25 31.21 -9.13
C TYR A 671 -2.97 32.68 -9.48
N SER A 672 -3.61 33.14 -10.55
CA SER A 672 -3.51 34.48 -11.12
C SER A 672 -4.84 34.83 -11.79
N ALA A 673 -5.00 36.08 -12.26
CA ALA A 673 -6.16 36.46 -13.08
C ALA A 673 -6.32 35.58 -14.34
N GLU A 674 -5.20 35.16 -14.95
CA GLU A 674 -5.20 34.25 -16.11
C GLU A 674 -5.69 32.85 -15.73
N VAL A 675 -5.16 32.27 -14.63
CA VAL A 675 -5.57 30.94 -14.16
C VAL A 675 -7.02 30.93 -13.69
N LYS A 676 -7.50 32.02 -13.09
CA LYS A 676 -8.92 32.19 -12.77
C LYS A 676 -9.78 32.11 -14.02
N ALA A 677 -9.46 32.87 -15.07
CA ALA A 677 -10.20 32.82 -16.33
C ALA A 677 -10.17 31.43 -16.97
N LEU A 678 -9.04 30.72 -16.88
CA LEU A 678 -8.92 29.33 -17.31
C LEU A 678 -9.82 28.40 -16.49
N LEU A 679 -9.84 28.52 -15.16
CA LEU A 679 -10.70 27.71 -14.30
C LEU A 679 -12.20 27.98 -14.54
N GLU A 680 -12.59 29.22 -14.83
CA GLU A 680 -13.95 29.55 -15.26
C GLU A 680 -14.30 28.89 -16.60
N LYS A 681 -13.36 28.89 -17.56
CA LYS A 681 -13.51 28.16 -18.84
C LYS A 681 -13.59 26.64 -18.62
N VAL A 682 -12.80 26.09 -17.70
CA VAL A 682 -12.84 24.68 -17.31
C VAL A 682 -14.23 24.35 -16.77
N SER A 683 -14.75 25.16 -15.83
CA SER A 683 -16.09 24.98 -15.25
C SER A 683 -17.18 24.87 -16.33
N ALA A 684 -17.10 25.71 -17.37
CA ALA A 684 -18.01 25.67 -18.52
C ALA A 684 -17.79 24.47 -19.46
N THR A 685 -16.57 23.93 -19.52
CA THR A 685 -16.18 22.85 -20.43
C THR A 685 -16.51 21.45 -19.89
N LEU A 686 -16.45 21.26 -18.57
CA LEU A 686 -16.68 19.97 -17.92
C LEU A 686 -18.10 19.45 -18.19
N ASN A 687 -18.20 18.24 -18.74
CA ASN A 687 -19.46 17.57 -19.07
C ASN A 687 -19.54 16.10 -18.60
N ASP A 688 -18.55 15.64 -17.82
CA ASP A 688 -18.53 14.30 -17.23
C ASP A 688 -19.47 14.16 -16.01
N GLY A 689 -19.65 12.92 -15.52
CA GLY A 689 -20.57 12.61 -14.42
C GLY A 689 -20.25 13.31 -13.09
N ASP A 690 -19.02 13.79 -12.93
CA ASP A 690 -18.55 14.48 -11.72
C ASP A 690 -18.53 16.01 -11.91
N ALA A 691 -18.93 16.52 -13.08
CA ALA A 691 -18.82 17.94 -13.41
C ALA A 691 -19.46 18.85 -12.36
N VAL A 692 -20.59 18.46 -11.76
CA VAL A 692 -21.26 19.25 -10.72
C VAL A 692 -20.36 19.45 -9.48
N TYR A 693 -19.68 18.38 -9.03
CA TYR A 693 -18.77 18.46 -7.89
C TYR A 693 -17.51 19.24 -8.24
N LYS A 694 -16.91 18.97 -9.42
CA LYS A 694 -15.73 19.69 -9.90
C LYS A 694 -15.98 21.20 -10.03
N ARG A 695 -17.15 21.63 -10.53
CA ARG A 695 -17.50 23.06 -10.61
C ARG A 695 -17.56 23.71 -9.23
N LYS A 696 -18.12 23.02 -8.23
CA LYS A 696 -18.15 23.50 -6.85
C LYS A 696 -16.74 23.62 -6.25
N ASP A 697 -15.86 22.65 -6.55
CA ASP A 697 -14.47 22.70 -6.10
C ASP A 697 -13.70 23.86 -6.77
N ILE A 698 -13.96 24.14 -8.05
CA ILE A 698 -13.43 25.31 -8.76
C ILE A 698 -13.88 26.61 -8.09
N GLU A 699 -15.18 26.76 -7.83
CA GLU A 699 -15.75 27.96 -7.16
C GLU A 699 -15.10 28.18 -5.79
N LYS A 700 -14.95 27.10 -5.02
CA LYS A 700 -14.29 27.13 -3.71
C LYS A 700 -12.82 27.55 -3.85
N PHE A 701 -12.09 26.92 -4.76
CA PHE A 701 -10.66 27.21 -4.98
C PHE A 701 -10.42 28.65 -5.42
N ILE A 702 -11.25 29.19 -6.33
CA ILE A 702 -11.22 30.60 -6.74
C ILE A 702 -11.46 31.52 -5.54
N SER A 703 -12.45 31.22 -4.71
CA SER A 703 -12.78 32.01 -3.52
C SER A 703 -11.62 32.05 -2.50
N GLU A 704 -11.03 30.88 -2.20
CA GLU A 704 -9.94 30.73 -1.24
C GLU A 704 -8.63 31.39 -1.70
N ASN A 705 -8.40 31.50 -3.01
CA ASN A 705 -7.17 32.05 -3.58
C ASN A 705 -7.28 33.49 -4.10
N LYS A 706 -8.41 34.17 -3.87
CA LYS A 706 -8.65 35.56 -4.34
C LYS A 706 -7.52 36.54 -3.99
N ALA A 707 -6.89 36.39 -2.82
CA ALA A 707 -5.76 37.24 -2.42
C ALA A 707 -4.51 37.09 -3.30
N ARG A 708 -4.40 35.97 -4.03
CA ARG A 708 -3.32 35.67 -5.00
C ARG A 708 -3.67 36.10 -6.43
N GLU A 709 -4.85 36.66 -6.68
CA GLU A 709 -5.28 37.04 -8.04
C GLU A 709 -4.32 38.07 -8.69
N SER A 710 -3.61 38.87 -7.88
CA SER A 710 -2.56 39.79 -8.31
C SER A 710 -1.16 39.16 -8.44
N HIS A 711 -1.01 37.87 -8.10
CA HIS A 711 0.25 37.14 -8.28
C HIS A 711 0.43 36.84 -9.77
N SER A 712 1.63 37.11 -10.27
CA SER A 712 2.01 36.82 -11.64
C SER A 712 3.34 36.11 -11.63
N ILE A 713 3.42 34.99 -12.36
CA ILE A 713 4.69 34.35 -12.69
C ILE A 713 5.44 35.13 -13.79
N ILE A 714 4.77 36.09 -14.42
CA ILE A 714 5.37 37.03 -15.38
C ILE A 714 6.09 38.12 -14.59
N THR A 715 7.37 38.31 -14.89
CA THR A 715 8.13 39.41 -14.34
C THR A 715 7.78 40.71 -15.03
N GLU A 716 7.45 41.73 -14.26
CA GLU A 716 7.42 43.12 -14.73
C GLU A 716 8.47 43.96 -14.00
N LEU A 717 9.01 44.98 -14.67
CA LEU A 717 9.89 45.96 -14.03
C LEU A 717 9.10 46.83 -13.05
N SER A 718 9.66 47.09 -11.87
CA SER A 718 9.09 48.03 -10.91
C SER A 718 9.04 49.46 -11.48
N ALA A 719 8.22 50.33 -10.88
CA ALA A 719 8.18 51.73 -11.29
C ALA A 719 9.54 52.43 -11.14
N GLU A 720 10.28 52.09 -10.08
CA GLU A 720 11.63 52.55 -9.80
C GLU A 720 12.62 52.01 -10.85
N GLU A 721 12.56 50.72 -11.19
CA GLU A 721 13.45 50.12 -12.18
C GLU A 721 13.23 50.70 -13.58
N LYS A 722 11.96 50.97 -13.95
CA LYS A 722 11.62 51.69 -15.19
C LYS A 722 12.18 53.12 -15.16
N ALA A 723 12.02 53.84 -14.06
CA ALA A 723 12.57 55.20 -13.90
C ALA A 723 14.10 55.22 -13.92
N GLU A 724 14.74 54.16 -13.44
CA GLU A 724 16.19 53.98 -13.48
C GLU A 724 16.72 53.60 -14.88
N GLY A 725 15.86 53.19 -15.82
CA GLY A 725 16.24 52.84 -17.19
C GLY A 725 16.60 51.36 -17.38
N PHE A 726 16.08 50.45 -16.55
CA PHE A 726 16.19 49.01 -16.80
C PHE A 726 15.29 48.59 -17.97
N GLU A 727 15.75 47.63 -18.75
CA GLU A 727 14.98 46.86 -19.73
C GLU A 727 14.95 45.38 -19.33
N LEU A 728 13.82 44.72 -19.56
CA LEU A 728 13.63 43.32 -19.23
C LEU A 728 14.18 42.43 -20.34
N LEU A 729 15.02 41.45 -19.98
CA LEU A 729 15.56 40.47 -20.92
C LEU A 729 14.79 39.14 -20.89
N PHE A 730 14.14 38.83 -19.77
CA PHE A 730 13.32 37.62 -19.65
C PHE A 730 12.15 37.89 -18.71
N ASP A 731 10.94 37.72 -19.24
CA ASP A 731 9.68 37.98 -18.54
C ASP A 731 9.08 36.75 -17.88
N GLY A 732 9.69 35.57 -18.03
CA GLY A 732 9.16 34.31 -17.52
C GLY A 732 8.39 33.48 -18.54
N GLN A 733 8.09 34.01 -19.73
CA GLN A 733 7.25 33.35 -20.73
C GLN A 733 7.94 33.17 -22.09
N ASN A 734 8.60 34.20 -22.60
CA ASN A 734 9.19 34.15 -23.94
C ASN A 734 10.70 34.43 -23.93
N MET A 735 11.34 34.01 -25.01
CA MET A 735 12.78 34.14 -25.23
C MET A 735 13.09 35.26 -26.24
N ASP A 736 12.23 36.28 -26.33
CA ASP A 736 12.26 37.26 -27.44
C ASP A 736 13.53 38.11 -27.47
N ALA A 737 14.13 38.38 -26.31
CA ALA A 737 15.40 39.10 -26.22
C ALA A 737 16.62 38.21 -26.55
N TRP A 738 16.43 36.91 -26.77
CA TRP A 738 17.50 35.91 -26.84
C TRP A 738 17.62 35.23 -28.21
N THR A 739 18.81 34.71 -28.49
CA THR A 739 19.17 33.91 -29.66
C THR A 739 20.27 32.90 -29.28
N GLY A 740 20.66 32.01 -30.20
CA GLY A 740 21.60 30.91 -29.92
C GLY A 740 20.88 29.63 -29.50
N ASN A 741 21.28 29.02 -28.39
CA ASN A 741 20.76 27.72 -27.95
C ASN A 741 19.37 27.83 -27.31
N LEU A 742 18.32 27.98 -28.11
CA LEU A 742 16.93 28.01 -27.62
C LEU A 742 16.38 26.64 -27.27
N GLU A 743 17.05 25.54 -27.61
CA GLU A 743 16.61 24.18 -27.27
C GLU A 743 16.92 23.84 -25.81
N ALA A 744 18.11 24.22 -25.34
CA ALA A 744 18.56 23.90 -23.99
C ALA A 744 18.12 24.91 -22.92
N TYR A 745 17.52 26.04 -23.32
CA TYR A 745 17.08 27.11 -22.43
C TYR A 745 15.61 27.36 -22.68
N GLN A 746 14.76 26.86 -21.78
CA GLN A 746 13.31 26.87 -21.97
C GLN A 746 12.62 27.65 -20.85
N PRO A 747 11.60 28.47 -21.16
CA PRO A 747 10.74 29.05 -20.14
C PRO A 747 9.92 27.96 -19.43
N VAL A 748 10.04 27.87 -18.11
CA VAL A 748 9.35 26.96 -17.20
C VAL A 748 8.96 27.72 -15.92
N ASP A 749 7.69 27.69 -15.51
CA ASP A 749 7.12 28.34 -14.32
C ASP A 749 7.63 29.77 -14.00
N GLY A 750 7.74 30.64 -15.02
CA GLY A 750 8.23 32.02 -14.84
C GLY A 750 9.75 32.17 -14.74
N TYR A 751 10.50 31.06 -14.85
CA TYR A 751 11.94 31.03 -14.92
C TYR A 751 12.44 30.38 -16.23
N MET A 752 13.71 30.54 -16.55
CA MET A 752 14.39 29.90 -17.66
C MET A 752 15.13 28.68 -17.11
N TYR A 753 14.70 27.47 -17.49
CA TYR A 753 15.33 26.21 -17.10
C TYR A 753 16.38 25.77 -18.12
N VAL A 754 17.55 25.37 -17.63
CA VAL A 754 18.66 24.94 -18.46
C VAL A 754 18.81 23.42 -18.46
N THR A 755 18.68 22.81 -19.63
CA THR A 755 18.83 21.36 -19.89
C THR A 755 20.14 21.00 -20.59
N ALA A 756 21.03 21.97 -20.80
CA ALA A 756 22.31 21.78 -21.48
C ALA A 756 23.15 20.72 -20.75
N SER A 757 23.52 19.63 -21.42
CA SER A 757 24.37 18.59 -20.84
C SER A 757 25.86 18.93 -20.97
N TYR A 758 26.70 18.34 -20.12
CA TYR A 758 28.16 18.43 -20.26
C TYR A 758 28.60 18.02 -21.67
N GLY A 759 29.37 18.87 -22.34
CA GLY A 759 29.85 18.63 -23.71
C GLY A 759 28.86 18.98 -24.83
N THR A 760 27.67 19.51 -24.51
CA THR A 760 26.80 20.11 -25.53
C THR A 760 27.41 21.43 -26.04
N THR A 761 27.20 21.72 -27.32
CA THR A 761 27.73 22.94 -27.96
C THR A 761 26.59 23.93 -28.16
N GLY A 762 26.78 25.18 -27.71
CA GLY A 762 25.84 26.29 -27.94
C GLY A 762 25.44 27.05 -26.68
N ASN A 763 25.71 28.36 -26.68
CA ASN A 763 25.34 29.30 -25.61
C ASN A 763 24.06 30.06 -25.98
N LEU A 764 23.39 30.60 -24.97
CA LEU A 764 22.30 31.57 -25.16
C LEU A 764 22.88 32.98 -25.15
N TYR A 765 22.48 33.83 -26.09
CA TYR A 765 22.97 35.22 -26.20
C TYR A 765 21.81 36.20 -26.30
N THR A 766 21.96 37.41 -25.74
CA THR A 766 21.06 38.52 -26.03
C THR A 766 21.13 38.87 -27.52
N LYS A 767 20.03 39.28 -28.14
CA LYS A 767 20.04 39.79 -29.53
C LYS A 767 20.80 41.13 -29.63
N LYS A 768 20.69 41.96 -28.59
CA LYS A 768 21.35 43.26 -28.47
C LYS A 768 22.74 43.10 -27.83
N GLU A 769 23.66 43.98 -28.21
CA GLU A 769 24.99 44.10 -27.62
C GLU A 769 25.05 45.28 -26.64
N TYR A 770 25.82 45.12 -25.56
CA TYR A 770 25.94 46.06 -24.46
C TYR A 770 27.40 46.48 -24.22
N ALA A 771 27.62 47.77 -23.92
CA ALA A 771 28.92 48.31 -23.58
C ALA A 771 29.08 48.41 -22.05
N ASP A 772 28.75 49.56 -21.45
CA ASP A 772 28.69 49.73 -20.01
C ASP A 772 27.25 49.46 -19.51
N PHE A 773 27.10 48.60 -18.51
CA PHE A 773 25.78 48.17 -18.04
C PHE A 773 25.77 47.66 -16.59
N VAL A 774 24.56 47.53 -16.05
CA VAL A 774 24.21 46.77 -14.84
C VAL A 774 23.24 45.66 -15.26
N LEU A 775 23.63 44.40 -15.09
CA LEU A 775 22.79 43.23 -15.30
C LEU A 775 22.34 42.71 -13.93
N ARG A 776 21.05 42.50 -13.75
CA ARG A 776 20.45 41.89 -12.55
C ARG A 776 19.66 40.66 -12.94
N PHE A 777 19.82 39.59 -12.16
CA PHE A 777 19.04 38.38 -12.31
C PHE A 777 18.99 37.61 -11.00
N GLU A 778 18.08 36.65 -10.92
CA GLU A 778 18.08 35.64 -9.89
C GLU A 778 18.35 34.27 -10.51
N PHE A 779 19.01 33.40 -9.76
CA PHE A 779 19.30 32.03 -10.16
C PHE A 779 19.05 31.03 -9.03
N CYS A 780 18.80 29.78 -9.40
CA CYS A 780 18.56 28.68 -8.46
C CYS A 780 19.17 27.39 -8.99
N PHE A 781 19.83 26.64 -8.10
CA PHE A 781 20.37 25.31 -8.40
C PHE A 781 19.34 24.24 -8.05
N ASP A 782 18.87 23.51 -9.06
CA ASP A 782 17.88 22.44 -8.91
C ASP A 782 18.53 21.08 -8.59
N ARG A 783 19.84 20.98 -8.80
CA ARG A 783 20.62 19.77 -8.54
C ARG A 783 22.04 20.10 -8.09
N ASP A 784 22.73 19.10 -7.57
CA ASP A 784 24.13 19.22 -7.22
C ASP A 784 25.04 19.20 -8.46
N GLY A 785 26.19 19.88 -8.37
CA GLY A 785 27.24 19.86 -9.40
C GLY A 785 26.95 20.62 -10.70
N VAL A 786 26.13 21.68 -10.64
CA VAL A 786 25.75 22.48 -11.81
C VAL A 786 26.87 23.45 -12.21
N ASN A 787 27.14 23.53 -13.51
CA ASN A 787 28.12 24.43 -14.13
C ASN A 787 27.48 25.30 -15.22
N ASN A 788 27.51 26.61 -15.03
CA ASN A 788 27.08 27.60 -16.00
C ASN A 788 27.98 28.85 -15.89
N GLY A 789 27.71 29.87 -16.70
CA GLY A 789 28.42 31.14 -16.67
C GLY A 789 27.62 32.25 -17.33
N VAL A 790 27.98 33.49 -16.99
CA VAL A 790 27.49 34.70 -17.66
C VAL A 790 28.61 35.25 -18.53
N GLY A 791 28.46 35.14 -19.84
CA GLY A 791 29.30 35.84 -20.80
C GLY A 791 28.91 37.32 -20.86
N ILE A 792 29.86 38.23 -20.78
CA ILE A 792 29.66 39.66 -20.99
C ILE A 792 30.59 40.21 -22.06
N ARG A 793 30.08 41.14 -22.86
CA ARG A 793 30.80 41.76 -24.00
C ARG A 793 31.38 40.70 -24.95
N THR A 794 30.62 39.63 -25.16
CA THR A 794 31.05 38.43 -25.88
C THR A 794 30.57 38.49 -27.33
N PRO A 795 31.44 38.31 -28.33
CA PRO A 795 31.00 38.06 -29.71
C PRO A 795 30.20 36.76 -29.81
N MET A 796 29.24 36.64 -30.73
CA MET A 796 28.51 35.38 -30.91
C MET A 796 29.38 34.28 -31.54
N GLY A 797 29.14 33.04 -31.13
CA GLY A 797 29.72 31.84 -31.78
C GLY A 797 31.19 31.56 -31.42
N VAL A 798 31.76 32.26 -30.46
CA VAL A 798 33.12 32.04 -29.96
C VAL A 798 33.11 31.51 -28.52
N ASP A 799 34.26 31.04 -28.04
CA ASP A 799 34.44 30.68 -26.64
C ASP A 799 34.35 31.94 -25.77
N ALA A 800 33.26 32.03 -24.99
CA ALA A 800 32.94 33.21 -24.20
C ALA A 800 33.95 33.48 -23.07
N ALA A 801 34.63 32.46 -22.56
CA ALA A 801 35.62 32.58 -21.51
C ALA A 801 36.86 33.36 -21.98
N TYR A 802 37.23 33.21 -23.25
CA TYR A 802 38.47 33.77 -23.82
C TYR A 802 38.24 34.95 -24.78
N HIS A 803 37.19 34.88 -25.60
CA HIS A 803 36.87 35.90 -26.61
C HIS A 803 35.83 36.92 -26.15
N GLY A 804 35.26 36.75 -24.96
CA GLY A 804 34.55 37.79 -24.20
C GLY A 804 35.11 37.86 -22.78
N MET A 805 34.22 37.95 -21.80
CA MET A 805 34.52 37.72 -20.38
C MET A 805 33.45 36.81 -19.79
N GLU A 806 33.83 35.71 -19.15
CA GLU A 806 32.90 34.84 -18.43
C GLU A 806 32.95 35.13 -16.93
N LEU A 807 31.76 35.26 -16.32
CA LEU A 807 31.56 35.29 -14.88
C LEU A 807 30.90 33.98 -14.46
N GLN A 808 31.51 33.28 -13.51
CA GLN A 808 31.12 31.90 -13.19
C GLN A 808 29.77 31.80 -12.46
N VAL A 809 28.87 30.93 -12.92
CA VAL A 809 27.64 30.54 -12.21
C VAL A 809 27.72 29.06 -11.85
N LEU A 810 28.38 28.76 -10.73
CA LEU A 810 28.83 27.41 -10.38
C LEU A 810 28.39 26.97 -8.98
N HIS A 811 27.83 25.76 -8.86
CA HIS A 811 27.57 25.11 -7.57
C HIS A 811 28.89 24.55 -6.97
N HIS A 812 29.84 25.46 -6.72
CA HIS A 812 31.24 25.17 -6.41
C HIS A 812 31.47 24.45 -5.06
N ASP A 813 30.41 24.24 -4.28
CA ASP A 813 30.44 23.47 -3.03
C ASP A 813 30.20 21.97 -3.25
N SER A 814 29.79 21.56 -4.46
CA SER A 814 29.61 20.14 -4.81
C SER A 814 30.92 19.34 -4.67
N PRO A 815 30.88 18.09 -4.18
CA PRO A 815 32.06 17.22 -4.09
C PRO A 815 32.79 17.02 -5.42
N ILE A 816 32.10 17.14 -6.55
CA ILE A 816 32.71 17.01 -7.88
C ILE A 816 33.72 18.13 -8.18
N TYR A 817 33.63 19.24 -7.45
CA TYR A 817 34.45 20.45 -7.60
C TYR A 817 35.48 20.65 -6.48
N LYS A 818 35.81 19.60 -5.72
CA LYS A 818 36.77 19.66 -4.61
C LYS A 818 38.16 20.23 -4.96
N ASN A 819 38.54 20.23 -6.23
CA ASN A 819 39.85 20.67 -6.73
C ASN A 819 39.79 21.98 -7.56
N LEU A 820 38.73 22.78 -7.44
CA LEU A 820 38.65 24.07 -8.13
C LEU A 820 39.77 25.02 -7.72
N LYS A 821 40.30 25.76 -8.69
CA LYS A 821 41.21 26.88 -8.45
C LYS A 821 40.41 28.12 -8.05
N GLU A 822 41.05 29.07 -7.37
CA GLU A 822 40.39 30.28 -6.87
C GLU A 822 39.74 31.13 -7.97
N HIS A 823 40.30 31.16 -9.18
CA HIS A 823 39.71 31.89 -10.32
C HIS A 823 38.56 31.16 -11.03
N GLN A 824 38.19 29.97 -10.56
CA GLN A 824 37.11 29.15 -11.11
C GLN A 824 35.87 29.13 -10.22
N VAL A 825 35.93 29.73 -9.02
CA VAL A 825 34.77 29.77 -8.12
C VAL A 825 33.72 30.76 -8.65
N HIS A 826 32.47 30.58 -8.23
CA HIS A 826 31.34 31.41 -8.64
C HIS A 826 31.64 32.92 -8.52
N GLY A 827 31.17 33.69 -9.49
CA GLY A 827 31.35 35.13 -9.60
C GLY A 827 32.72 35.58 -10.11
N SER A 828 33.71 34.68 -10.21
CA SER A 828 35.04 35.05 -10.69
C SER A 828 34.97 35.51 -12.14
N VAL A 829 35.72 36.55 -12.50
CA VAL A 829 36.04 36.82 -13.91
C VAL A 829 37.03 35.73 -14.33
N TYR A 830 36.56 34.75 -15.09
CA TYR A 830 37.25 33.49 -15.32
C TYR A 830 38.69 33.71 -15.78
N GLY A 831 39.65 33.14 -15.05
CA GLY A 831 41.08 33.24 -15.34
C GLY A 831 41.74 34.60 -15.05
N ILE A 832 40.99 35.62 -14.66
CA ILE A 832 41.48 37.01 -14.52
C ILE A 832 41.36 37.54 -13.08
N ILE A 833 40.17 37.50 -12.48
CA ILE A 833 39.91 38.08 -11.15
C ILE A 833 39.17 37.05 -10.30
N PRO A 834 39.83 36.42 -9.32
CA PRO A 834 39.18 35.52 -8.37
C PRO A 834 38.10 36.24 -7.56
N ALA A 835 36.97 35.57 -7.37
CA ALA A 835 35.92 36.04 -6.48
C ALA A 835 36.15 35.64 -5.02
N LYS A 836 35.61 36.43 -4.09
CA LYS A 836 35.43 35.98 -2.72
C LYS A 836 34.46 34.81 -2.70
N ARG A 837 34.93 33.63 -2.28
CA ARG A 837 34.10 32.43 -2.15
C ARG A 837 32.94 32.66 -1.17
N ILE A 838 31.74 32.29 -1.60
CA ILE A 838 30.50 32.27 -0.81
C ILE A 838 30.08 30.82 -0.59
N LYS A 839 29.03 30.57 0.21
CA LYS A 839 28.53 29.22 0.47
C LYS A 839 27.05 29.15 0.08
N TRP A 840 26.68 28.11 -0.66
CA TRP A 840 25.28 27.92 -1.06
C TRP A 840 24.43 27.31 0.06
N GLY A 841 23.15 27.66 0.04
CA GLY A 841 22.13 27.05 0.89
C GLY A 841 21.63 25.72 0.33
N ALA A 842 20.39 25.35 0.64
CA ALA A 842 19.79 24.14 0.08
C ALA A 842 19.52 24.28 -1.42
N LEU A 843 19.51 23.15 -2.15
CA LEU A 843 19.01 23.12 -3.53
C LEU A 843 17.56 23.63 -3.57
N GLY A 844 17.22 24.36 -4.63
CA GLY A 844 15.92 25.03 -4.76
C GLY A 844 15.88 26.46 -4.20
N GLU A 845 16.89 26.91 -3.45
CA GLU A 845 16.97 28.31 -2.99
C GLU A 845 17.31 29.27 -4.14
N TRP A 846 16.65 30.44 -4.14
CA TRP A 846 16.89 31.51 -5.10
C TRP A 846 17.92 32.49 -4.56
N HIS A 847 18.88 32.83 -5.41
CA HIS A 847 19.96 33.78 -5.15
C HIS A 847 19.91 34.91 -6.16
N SER A 848 20.28 36.12 -5.74
CA SER A 848 20.34 37.31 -6.59
C SER A 848 21.77 37.62 -6.99
N GLU A 849 21.98 37.97 -8.26
CA GLU A 849 23.29 38.43 -8.76
C GLU A 849 23.14 39.74 -9.55
N GLU A 850 24.00 40.70 -9.24
CA GLU A 850 24.18 41.94 -9.98
C GLU A 850 25.62 42.00 -10.54
N ILE A 851 25.72 42.12 -11.87
CA ILE A 851 26.99 42.32 -12.57
C ILE A 851 27.01 43.73 -13.13
N ARG A 852 27.97 44.54 -12.68
CA ARG A 852 28.21 45.88 -13.20
C ARG A 852 29.51 45.91 -14.00
N ALA A 853 29.38 46.19 -15.30
CA ALA A 853 30.50 46.40 -16.20
C ALA A 853 30.58 47.89 -16.58
N LYS A 854 31.59 48.61 -16.06
CA LYS A 854 31.79 50.04 -16.36
C LYS A 854 33.23 50.31 -16.76
N GLY A 855 33.47 50.64 -18.02
CA GLY A 855 34.79 50.70 -18.61
C GLY A 855 35.54 49.38 -18.39
N ASP A 856 36.71 49.46 -17.77
CA ASP A 856 37.53 48.27 -17.43
C ASP A 856 37.28 47.78 -15.98
N ARG A 857 36.28 48.31 -15.25
CA ARG A 857 35.92 47.87 -13.90
C ARG A 857 34.73 46.91 -13.94
N ILE A 858 34.89 45.74 -13.33
CA ILE A 858 33.86 44.71 -13.17
C ILE A 858 33.56 44.57 -11.68
N THR A 859 32.28 44.66 -11.33
CA THR A 859 31.78 44.42 -9.97
C THR A 859 30.73 43.32 -10.03
N VAL A 860 30.81 42.34 -9.13
CA VAL A 860 29.84 41.25 -8.97
C VAL A 860 29.34 41.26 -7.54
N ILE A 861 28.02 41.29 -7.40
CA ILE A 861 27.32 41.31 -6.12
C ILE A 861 26.38 40.12 -6.09
N VAL A 862 26.51 39.25 -5.09
CA VAL A 862 25.61 38.11 -4.88
C VAL A 862 24.94 38.25 -3.53
N ASP A 863 23.61 38.19 -3.49
CA ASP A 863 22.78 38.36 -2.28
C ASP A 863 23.16 39.62 -1.47
N GLY A 864 23.38 40.72 -2.19
CA GLY A 864 23.80 42.01 -1.63
C GLY A 864 25.27 42.08 -1.18
N GLN A 865 26.04 41.01 -1.30
CA GLN A 865 27.46 40.97 -0.96
C GLN A 865 28.34 41.17 -2.21
N VAL A 866 29.19 42.19 -2.20
CA VAL A 866 30.24 42.35 -3.24
C VAL A 866 31.26 41.22 -3.11
N ILE A 867 31.37 40.39 -4.15
CA ILE A 867 32.32 39.26 -4.22
C ILE A 867 33.45 39.49 -5.23
N VAL A 868 33.24 40.36 -6.21
CA VAL A 868 34.30 40.88 -7.10
C VAL A 868 34.13 42.38 -7.21
N ASP A 869 35.24 43.11 -7.09
CA ASP A 869 35.31 44.52 -7.47
C ASP A 869 36.72 44.84 -7.94
N GLY A 870 36.94 44.78 -9.26
CA GLY A 870 38.28 44.80 -9.82
C GLY A 870 38.35 45.49 -11.17
N ASN A 871 39.55 45.96 -11.53
CA ASN A 871 39.83 46.50 -12.86
C ASN A 871 40.63 45.48 -13.67
N ILE A 872 40.04 44.97 -14.75
CA ILE A 872 40.60 43.87 -15.56
C ILE A 872 41.94 44.24 -16.22
N ARG A 873 42.11 45.52 -16.60
CA ARG A 873 43.37 46.00 -17.18
C ARG A 873 44.47 46.09 -16.12
N LYS A 874 44.14 46.49 -14.90
CA LYS A 874 45.09 46.46 -13.78
C LYS A 874 45.45 45.03 -13.38
N ALA A 875 44.45 44.14 -13.31
CA ALA A 875 44.64 42.74 -12.96
C ALA A 875 45.63 42.04 -13.91
N THR A 876 45.58 42.39 -15.19
CA THR A 876 46.45 41.83 -16.25
C THR A 876 47.64 42.72 -16.61
N LYS A 877 47.92 43.77 -15.84
CA LYS A 877 48.96 44.78 -16.15
C LYS A 877 48.91 45.32 -17.59
N GLY A 878 47.73 45.36 -18.20
CA GLY A 878 47.53 45.83 -19.57
C GLY A 878 47.59 44.75 -20.66
N HIS A 879 47.82 43.48 -20.34
CA HIS A 879 48.08 42.41 -21.29
C HIS A 879 47.00 41.31 -21.28
N ASN A 880 46.06 41.38 -22.22
CA ASN A 880 45.07 40.33 -22.45
C ASN A 880 45.59 39.16 -23.31
N VAL A 881 46.72 39.37 -23.99
CA VAL A 881 47.48 38.34 -24.71
C VAL A 881 48.97 38.44 -24.35
N ALA A 882 49.69 37.33 -24.44
CA ALA A 882 51.13 37.28 -24.15
C ALA A 882 51.90 38.22 -25.10
N PRO A 883 52.80 39.08 -24.60
CA PRO A 883 53.55 40.02 -25.44
C PRO A 883 54.48 39.36 -26.46
N ASP A 884 54.89 38.12 -26.18
CA ASP A 884 55.75 37.31 -27.05
C ASP A 884 54.97 36.51 -28.11
N GLY A 885 53.64 36.63 -28.12
CA GLY A 885 52.76 35.90 -29.04
C GLY A 885 52.53 34.44 -28.69
N SER A 886 53.02 33.97 -27.52
CA SER A 886 52.80 32.59 -27.06
C SER A 886 51.41 32.39 -26.45
N ASP A 887 50.98 31.13 -26.29
CA ASP A 887 49.72 30.78 -25.62
C ASP A 887 49.80 30.89 -24.09
N LYS A 888 50.99 31.17 -23.53
CA LYS A 888 51.23 31.28 -22.10
C LYS A 888 51.33 32.74 -21.69
N ASN A 889 50.25 33.27 -21.13
CA ASN A 889 50.21 34.65 -20.67
C ASN A 889 50.62 34.74 -19.18
N PRO A 890 51.80 35.28 -18.83
CA PRO A 890 52.22 35.39 -17.43
C PRO A 890 51.45 36.46 -16.65
N TYR A 891 50.59 37.25 -17.32
CA TYR A 891 49.83 38.33 -16.72
C TYR A 891 48.39 37.92 -16.35
N THR A 892 47.92 36.74 -16.73
CA THR A 892 46.61 36.20 -16.34
C THR A 892 46.77 35.14 -15.25
N VAL A 893 45.72 34.91 -14.46
CA VAL A 893 45.76 34.00 -13.30
C VAL A 893 45.73 32.53 -13.74
N ASP A 894 45.09 32.23 -14.87
CA ASP A 894 45.06 30.88 -15.45
C ASP A 894 46.26 30.57 -16.37
N GLY A 895 47.05 31.60 -16.69
CA GLY A 895 48.21 31.51 -17.58
C GLY A 895 47.89 31.46 -19.07
N ARG A 896 46.65 31.78 -19.49
CA ARG A 896 46.20 31.73 -20.89
C ARG A 896 45.90 33.11 -21.47
N ASN A 897 45.87 33.20 -22.79
CA ASN A 897 45.42 34.39 -23.51
C ASN A 897 43.88 34.54 -23.42
N HIS A 898 43.41 35.76 -23.16
CA HIS A 898 41.99 36.14 -23.23
C HIS A 898 41.82 37.29 -24.23
N PRO A 899 41.88 37.05 -25.55
CA PRO A 899 41.84 38.10 -26.57
C PRO A 899 40.65 39.07 -26.42
N GLY A 900 39.51 38.58 -25.92
CA GLY A 900 38.29 39.38 -25.73
C GLY A 900 38.21 40.18 -24.44
N LEU A 901 39.17 40.05 -23.51
CA LEU A 901 39.09 40.66 -22.18
C LEU A 901 38.86 42.18 -22.22
N PHE A 902 39.36 42.87 -23.25
CA PHE A 902 39.23 44.32 -23.40
C PHE A 902 38.16 44.76 -24.39
N ASN A 903 37.26 43.86 -24.80
CA ASN A 903 36.11 44.20 -25.62
C ASN A 903 35.33 45.34 -24.96
N LYS A 904 35.02 46.37 -25.74
CA LYS A 904 34.26 47.53 -25.26
C LYS A 904 32.76 47.29 -25.30
N LYS A 905 32.32 46.34 -26.12
CA LYS A 905 30.92 45.99 -26.34
C LYS A 905 30.82 44.54 -26.84
N GLY A 906 29.67 43.92 -26.61
CA GLY A 906 29.30 42.60 -27.15
C GLY A 906 28.03 42.07 -26.48
N HIS A 907 27.69 40.81 -26.71
CA HIS A 907 26.47 40.21 -26.16
C HIS A 907 26.63 39.85 -24.68
N ILE A 908 25.49 39.78 -23.98
CA ILE A 908 25.36 39.09 -22.70
C ILE A 908 24.89 37.67 -23.02
N GLY A 909 25.40 36.65 -22.34
CA GLY A 909 24.98 35.27 -22.61
C GLY A 909 25.05 34.36 -21.40
N PHE A 910 24.26 33.28 -21.44
CA PHE A 910 24.34 32.18 -20.47
C PHE A 910 25.06 30.98 -21.10
N LEU A 911 26.01 30.42 -20.36
CA LEU A 911 27.07 29.53 -20.85
C LEU A 911 26.97 28.15 -20.19
N GLY A 912 25.89 27.44 -20.51
CA GLY A 912 25.51 26.19 -19.87
C GLY A 912 26.43 25.03 -20.19
N HIS A 913 26.98 24.44 -19.14
CA HIS A 913 27.82 23.25 -19.18
C HIS A 913 27.29 22.12 -18.26
N GLY A 914 26.04 22.20 -17.82
CA GLY A 914 25.35 21.18 -17.03
C GLY A 914 23.89 21.54 -16.79
N GLU A 915 23.02 20.54 -16.77
CA GLU A 915 21.58 20.74 -16.58
C GLU A 915 21.27 21.17 -15.14
N GLY A 916 20.11 21.77 -14.90
CA GLY A 916 19.58 22.00 -13.55
C GLY A 916 19.91 23.35 -12.92
N ILE A 917 20.01 24.41 -13.72
CA ILE A 917 19.94 25.80 -13.25
C ILE A 917 18.67 26.48 -13.76
N LYS A 918 18.10 27.34 -12.92
CA LYS A 918 16.92 28.17 -13.18
C LYS A 918 17.32 29.64 -13.13
N TYR A 919 16.87 30.47 -14.07
CA TYR A 919 17.08 31.93 -14.05
C TYR A 919 15.76 32.70 -14.10
N ARG A 920 15.60 33.77 -13.33
CA ARG A 920 14.43 34.65 -13.42
C ARG A 920 14.78 36.11 -13.17
N HIS A 921 13.82 37.00 -13.37
CA HIS A 921 13.97 38.44 -13.19
C HIS A 921 15.19 39.04 -13.92
N VAL A 922 15.50 38.53 -15.12
CA VAL A 922 16.69 38.94 -15.88
C VAL A 922 16.44 40.28 -16.54
N ARG A 923 17.22 41.30 -16.15
CA ARG A 923 17.04 42.69 -16.60
C ARG A 923 18.37 43.44 -16.64
N VAL A 924 18.48 44.37 -17.57
CA VAL A 924 19.72 45.10 -17.82
C VAL A 924 19.48 46.60 -17.91
N LYS A 925 20.43 47.39 -17.43
CA LYS A 925 20.44 48.86 -17.54
C LYS A 925 21.74 49.31 -18.16
N GLU A 926 21.69 50.06 -19.24
CA GLU A 926 22.87 50.71 -19.81
C GLU A 926 23.32 51.90 -18.94
N LEU A 927 24.64 52.15 -18.88
CA LEU A 927 25.28 53.12 -17.97
C LEU A 927 25.88 54.35 -18.65
#